data_AF-A0A7Y0GW62-F1
#
_entry.id   AF-A0A7Y0GW62-F1
#
_cell.length_a   1.000
_cell.length_b   1.000
_cell.length_c   1.000
_cell.angle_alpha   90.00
_cell.angle_beta   90.00
_cell.angle_gamma   90.00
#
_symmetry.space_group_name_H-M   'P 1'
#
loop_
_entity.id
_entity.type
_entity.pdbx_description
1 polymer ?
#
loop_
_entity_poly.entity_id
_entity_poly.type
_entity_poly.pdbx_seq_one_letter_code
_entity_poly.pdbx_strand_id
1 'polypeptide(L)'
;MGCVSSPSGIRAEFTTSGVLRRLDVGDRSLLMYPADELEAGPANLYLRIRGDAGAESVAMMGPGSGSTVSWSGDGPIISGTWHDLEYTVTFRLADAVPAWYWHVSVKSLRSGPTDIDVVYAQDLALAPYGALRSCEYYVSQYLDLTPVETSAAGTAIAVRQNMPGATVPWAIVGCLTEGVGWGTDALQLVGRAHHAGAQPVGLSVLELPSTRLQHEHTLALLQARSMQVAGGETVTTGFFGAYQPDHPAATSDADAAYVDEALAQPEARPEALAAADRDTAMDDSAAAQLAGASLFTSSPTLTCTALDHEQLVGLVGEGRQHAEWDGETLLSFFADDGSHVVTSAKQAAVLRPHGHVMRTGTALVPDEGSLTTTAWMAGTFHSQVTEGHVSLNRMLSTRRSYLGLRAAQGLRIFVESPDAPNGWALLDESSAWAVGLDSCRWWYSHDGGLIEVASNAPAQSHELGLSIRVLSGPAVGFLICAHVALGGDDGQDPEPPLLDHDDHGVTVRPVVGSEIATRFPDGWFRFSWQQGTIDQVCRDEVLFLDGQSRDLPWVTMRTTATTYVRLALTSDLIPTADLAKQVLVKQSLVGQTESPFWDGISGSVRLRPPADSPLAKEVSRLDAILPWFAHDALVHYLSPRGLEQSTGGAWGTRDACQGPVGLLISLGQTAALRDLILRVYRAQNARGDWPQSFEFYPRELRGGQTDSHGDVVFWPVLALGEYLAVTGDISLFAERVPFVDDHGATAGESILEHVRRALAKIVASAVPGSPLPAYGHGDWNDSLQPADPQLAARLASTWTATLQVQALRTLAGSLRTVSSRLDGQDA
;
A
#
# COMPACT_ATOMS: atom_id res chain seq x y z
N MET A 1 11.54 -11.35 25.50
CA MET A 1 12.78 -10.66 25.10
C MET A 1 12.45 -9.79 23.90
N GLY A 2 13.08 -8.63 23.72
CA GLY A 2 12.80 -7.77 22.56
C GLY A 2 11.89 -6.57 22.82
N CYS A 3 11.38 -6.36 24.03
CA CYS A 3 10.55 -5.21 24.36
C CYS A 3 11.12 -4.45 25.56
N VAL A 4 11.21 -3.13 25.45
CA VAL A 4 11.66 -2.23 26.51
C VAL A 4 10.61 -1.13 26.67
N SER A 5 10.38 -0.69 27.90
CA SER A 5 9.47 0.41 28.21
C SER A 5 10.07 1.29 29.28
N SER A 6 9.80 2.58 29.21
CA SER A 6 10.22 3.55 30.23
C SER A 6 9.01 4.08 31.03
N PRO A 7 9.20 4.52 32.29
CA PRO A 7 8.23 5.28 33.07
C PRO A 7 7.64 6.50 32.35
N SER A 8 8.32 7.07 31.36
CA SER A 8 7.80 8.18 30.55
C SER A 8 6.68 7.77 29.58
N GLY A 9 6.41 6.46 29.46
CA GLY A 9 5.32 5.91 28.66
C GLY A 9 5.70 5.51 27.23
N ILE A 10 6.96 5.71 26.84
CA ILE A 10 7.51 5.20 25.58
C ILE A 10 7.82 3.70 25.68
N ARG A 11 7.49 2.96 24.61
CA ARG A 11 7.73 1.54 24.47
C ARG A 11 8.38 1.25 23.13
N ALA A 12 9.45 0.45 23.14
CA ALA A 12 10.12 -0.03 21.95
C ALA A 12 10.03 -1.56 21.89
N GLU A 13 9.67 -2.10 20.73
CA GLU A 13 9.74 -3.52 20.42
C GLU A 13 10.69 -3.74 19.24
N PHE A 14 11.49 -4.78 19.32
CA PHE A 14 12.55 -5.10 18.38
C PHE A 14 12.39 -6.51 17.84
N THR A 15 12.87 -6.72 16.62
CA THR A 15 13.06 -8.04 16.02
C THR A 15 14.22 -8.79 16.68
N THR A 16 14.40 -10.08 16.37
CA THR A 16 15.57 -10.83 16.85
C THR A 16 16.90 -10.30 16.31
N SER A 17 16.86 -9.53 15.21
CA SER A 17 18.01 -8.87 14.60
C SER A 17 18.24 -7.43 15.08
N GLY A 18 17.51 -6.98 16.11
CA GLY A 18 17.79 -5.72 16.82
C GLY A 18 17.26 -4.46 16.13
N VAL A 19 16.41 -4.58 15.11
CA VAL A 19 15.74 -3.44 14.46
C VAL A 19 14.34 -3.21 15.05
N LEU A 20 13.85 -1.97 14.98
CA LEU A 20 12.57 -1.58 15.57
C LEU A 20 11.39 -2.21 14.80
N ARG A 21 10.62 -3.05 15.50
CA ARG A 21 9.30 -3.51 15.07
C ARG A 21 8.22 -2.53 15.52
N ARG A 22 8.34 -1.97 16.73
CA ARG A 22 7.42 -0.95 17.27
C ARG A 22 8.20 0.13 18.00
N LEU A 23 7.72 1.36 17.93
CA LEU A 23 8.14 2.44 18.80
C LEU A 23 6.90 3.29 19.07
N ASP A 24 6.32 3.18 20.26
CA ASP A 24 4.99 3.70 20.55
C ASP A 24 4.97 4.54 21.83
N VAL A 25 4.07 5.53 21.89
CA VAL A 25 3.72 6.29 23.09
C VAL A 25 2.19 6.31 23.20
N GLY A 26 1.64 5.62 24.19
CA GLY A 26 0.19 5.43 24.30
C GLY A 26 -0.37 4.62 23.12
N ASP A 27 -1.33 5.19 22.40
CA ASP A 27 -1.96 4.59 21.21
C ASP A 27 -1.30 5.04 19.88
N ARG A 28 -0.28 5.88 19.96
CA ARG A 28 0.41 6.46 18.81
C ARG A 28 1.69 5.73 18.51
N SER A 29 1.89 5.43 17.23
CA SER A 29 3.17 4.92 16.76
C SER A 29 4.07 6.07 16.29
N LEU A 30 5.33 5.98 16.68
CA LEU A 30 6.42 6.82 16.23
C LEU A 30 7.15 6.20 15.02
N LEU A 31 6.78 4.98 14.60
CA LEU A 31 7.41 4.25 13.50
C LEU A 31 6.42 4.06 12.34
N MET A 32 6.79 4.46 11.12
CA MET A 32 5.92 4.42 9.93
C MET A 32 5.87 3.03 9.30
N TYR A 33 7.03 2.40 9.11
CA TYR A 33 7.25 1.13 8.47
C TYR A 33 7.95 0.18 9.45
N PRO A 34 7.17 -0.59 10.24
CA PRO A 34 7.70 -1.64 11.12
C PRO A 34 8.71 -2.56 10.44
N ALA A 35 9.80 -2.90 11.13
CA ALA A 35 10.66 -4.00 10.67
C ALA A 35 10.04 -5.37 10.99
N ASP A 36 10.45 -6.39 10.24
CA ASP A 36 10.13 -7.79 10.55
C ASP A 36 11.41 -8.65 10.58
N GLU A 37 11.25 -9.95 10.81
CA GLU A 37 12.41 -10.84 10.93
C GLU A 37 13.13 -11.06 9.58
N LEU A 38 12.46 -10.82 8.44
CA LEU A 38 13.04 -11.02 7.10
C LEU A 38 13.73 -9.76 6.60
N GLU A 39 13.17 -8.58 6.86
CA GLU A 39 13.65 -7.31 6.31
C GLU A 39 13.72 -6.21 7.38
N ALA A 40 14.78 -5.41 7.32
CA ALA A 40 14.83 -4.18 8.07
C ALA A 40 13.82 -3.17 7.49
N GLY A 41 13.16 -2.41 8.37
CA GLY A 41 12.49 -1.18 7.96
C GLY A 41 13.51 -0.09 7.56
N PRO A 42 13.04 1.06 7.06
CA PRO A 42 13.90 2.19 6.71
C PRO A 42 14.58 2.82 7.94
N ALA A 43 14.06 2.63 9.16
CA ALA A 43 14.77 3.00 10.38
C ALA A 43 16.01 2.13 10.61
N ASN A 44 17.20 2.74 10.51
CA ASN A 44 18.45 2.05 10.76
C ASN A 44 19.60 3.04 11.06
N LEU A 45 20.75 2.49 11.44
CA LEU A 45 22.01 3.20 11.59
C LEU A 45 23.00 2.65 10.58
N TYR A 46 23.65 3.54 9.85
CA TYR A 46 24.60 3.20 8.81
C TYR A 46 25.98 3.75 9.17
N LEU A 47 26.95 2.86 9.35
CA LEU A 47 28.35 3.22 9.50
C LEU A 47 28.94 3.41 8.10
N ARG A 48 29.65 4.52 7.88
CA ARG A 48 30.29 4.78 6.59
C ARG A 48 31.79 5.00 6.71
N ILE A 49 32.53 4.46 5.76
CA ILE A 49 33.93 4.84 5.50
C ILE A 49 33.91 5.88 4.39
N ARG A 50 34.47 7.05 4.66
CA ARG A 50 34.51 8.17 3.73
C ARG A 50 35.78 8.10 2.89
N GLY A 51 35.63 8.14 1.57
CA GLY A 51 36.71 8.23 0.59
C GLY A 51 36.69 9.53 -0.18
N ASP A 52 37.60 9.68 -1.15
CA ASP A 52 37.75 10.94 -1.91
C ASP A 52 36.54 11.27 -2.80
N ALA A 53 35.85 10.25 -3.32
CA ALA A 53 34.78 10.39 -4.32
C ALA A 53 33.38 10.02 -3.80
N GLY A 54 33.26 9.53 -2.57
CA GLY A 54 32.02 8.98 -2.02
C GLY A 54 32.26 8.26 -0.71
N ALA A 55 31.23 7.56 -0.24
CA ALA A 55 31.28 6.75 0.97
C ALA A 55 30.82 5.33 0.70
N GLU A 56 31.47 4.37 1.33
CA GLU A 56 30.98 3.00 1.46
C GLU A 56 30.23 2.89 2.77
N SER A 57 29.14 2.12 2.81
CA SER A 57 28.28 2.03 4.00
C SER A 57 27.89 0.59 4.33
N VAL A 58 27.69 0.33 5.63
CA VAL A 58 27.07 -0.90 6.13
C VAL A 58 25.93 -0.56 7.09
N ALA A 59 24.83 -1.30 6.99
CA ALA A 59 23.78 -1.26 8.01
C ALA A 59 24.27 -1.94 9.28
N MET A 60 24.18 -1.26 10.42
CA MET A 60 24.72 -1.75 11.68
C MET A 60 23.79 -2.73 12.39
N MET A 61 22.54 -2.84 11.96
CA MET A 61 21.49 -3.63 12.58
C MET A 61 20.60 -4.28 11.52
N GLY A 62 19.86 -5.32 11.92
CA GLY A 62 18.86 -5.98 11.08
C GLY A 62 19.37 -7.23 10.37
N PRO A 63 18.46 -7.94 9.65
CA PRO A 63 18.80 -9.15 8.93
C PRO A 63 19.83 -8.85 7.83
N GLY A 64 20.88 -9.67 7.74
CA GLY A 64 21.97 -9.49 6.78
C GLY A 64 23.07 -8.49 7.18
N SER A 65 22.96 -7.79 8.32
CA SER A 65 24.01 -6.90 8.83
C SER A 65 25.30 -7.62 9.25
N GLY A 66 25.23 -8.94 9.47
CA GLY A 66 26.33 -9.72 10.06
C GLY A 66 26.59 -9.42 11.54
N SER A 67 25.71 -8.64 12.18
CA SER A 67 25.84 -8.27 13.59
C SER A 67 25.35 -9.36 14.53
N THR A 68 25.87 -9.34 15.75
CA THR A 68 25.40 -10.15 16.87
C THR A 68 24.59 -9.29 17.82
N VAL A 69 23.44 -9.79 18.25
CA VAL A 69 22.52 -9.11 19.16
C VAL A 69 22.56 -9.81 20.53
N SER A 70 22.74 -9.02 21.57
CA SER A 70 22.54 -9.41 22.97
C SER A 70 21.54 -8.46 23.63
N TRP A 71 20.97 -8.88 24.75
CA TRP A 71 19.93 -8.13 25.44
C TRP A 71 20.39 -7.74 26.84
N SER A 72 20.14 -6.49 27.21
CA SER A 72 20.19 -6.00 28.59
C SER A 72 18.77 -5.66 29.07
N GLY A 73 18.59 -5.41 30.37
CA GLY A 73 17.32 -4.91 30.91
C GLY A 73 16.83 -3.61 30.25
N ASP A 74 17.76 -2.82 29.71
CA ASP A 74 17.49 -1.52 29.10
C ASP A 74 17.35 -1.56 27.57
N GLY A 75 17.57 -2.73 26.94
CA GLY A 75 17.43 -2.91 25.49
C GLY A 75 18.57 -3.65 24.79
N PRO A 76 18.54 -3.69 23.44
CA PRO A 76 19.50 -4.44 22.64
C PRO A 76 20.90 -3.80 22.69
N ILE A 77 21.91 -4.66 22.71
CA ILE A 77 23.32 -4.35 22.47
C ILE A 77 23.72 -5.13 21.22
N ILE A 78 24.04 -4.41 20.16
CA ILE A 78 24.28 -4.96 18.82
C ILE A 78 25.74 -4.69 18.48
N SER A 79 26.50 -5.73 18.14
CA SER A 79 27.92 -5.60 17.83
C SER A 79 28.27 -6.28 16.52
N GLY A 80 29.19 -5.71 15.77
CA GLY A 80 29.63 -6.25 14.49
C GLY A 80 31.05 -5.81 14.12
N THR A 81 31.56 -6.36 13.03
CA THR A 81 32.85 -5.97 12.45
C THR A 81 32.71 -5.79 10.96
N TRP A 82 33.14 -4.64 10.45
CA TRP A 82 33.08 -4.33 9.02
C TRP A 82 34.35 -3.59 8.59
N HIS A 83 35.05 -4.14 7.58
CA HIS A 83 36.36 -3.69 7.12
C HIS A 83 37.34 -3.28 8.25
N ASP A 84 37.53 -4.16 9.24
CA ASP A 84 38.39 -3.96 10.41
C ASP A 84 37.96 -2.80 11.34
N LEU A 85 36.68 -2.41 11.29
CA LEU A 85 36.04 -1.54 12.27
C LEU A 85 35.10 -2.38 13.13
N GLU A 86 35.40 -2.51 14.42
CA GLU A 86 34.49 -3.09 15.40
C GLU A 86 33.49 -2.00 15.82
N TYR A 87 32.20 -2.30 15.76
CA TYR A 87 31.17 -1.38 16.22
C TYR A 87 30.26 -2.01 17.26
N THR A 88 29.73 -1.16 18.14
CA THR A 88 28.68 -1.50 19.10
C THR A 88 27.61 -0.42 19.08
N VAL A 89 26.35 -0.85 18.97
CA VAL A 89 25.16 -0.02 19.04
C VAL A 89 24.36 -0.41 20.28
N THR A 90 23.96 0.57 21.09
CA THR A 90 23.13 0.35 22.27
C THR A 90 21.92 1.29 22.25
N PHE A 91 20.74 0.74 22.52
CA PHE A 91 19.51 1.51 22.64
C PHE A 91 19.16 1.80 24.10
N ARG A 92 18.63 2.99 24.38
CA ARG A 92 18.13 3.40 25.71
C ARG A 92 16.87 4.26 25.59
N LEU A 93 16.04 4.23 26.62
CA LEU A 93 14.88 5.10 26.81
C LEU A 93 15.13 6.00 28.03
N ALA A 94 14.74 7.27 27.98
CA ALA A 94 14.79 8.14 29.16
C ALA A 94 13.62 7.86 30.10
N ASP A 95 13.89 7.83 31.40
CA ASP A 95 12.85 7.66 32.42
C ASP A 95 11.97 8.90 32.60
N ALA A 96 12.56 10.10 32.53
CA ALA A 96 11.88 11.34 32.90
C ALA A 96 11.03 11.95 31.77
N VAL A 97 11.43 11.73 30.52
CA VAL A 97 10.76 12.29 29.33
C VAL A 97 10.61 11.24 28.23
N PRO A 98 9.61 11.33 27.34
CA PRO A 98 9.44 10.41 26.22
C PRO A 98 10.55 10.59 25.16
N ALA A 99 11.75 10.10 25.47
CA ALA A 99 12.92 10.18 24.61
C ALA A 99 13.63 8.83 24.49
N TRP A 100 14.31 8.62 23.36
CA TRP A 100 15.11 7.44 23.07
C TRP A 100 16.49 7.83 22.55
N TYR A 101 17.45 6.94 22.74
CA TYR A 101 18.85 7.16 22.42
C TYR A 101 19.45 5.95 21.73
N TRP A 102 20.21 6.22 20.67
CA TRP A 102 21.08 5.28 20.00
C TRP A 102 22.52 5.68 20.26
N HIS A 103 23.25 4.89 21.04
CA HIS A 103 24.67 5.08 21.29
C HIS A 103 25.49 4.22 20.34
N VAL A 104 26.50 4.80 19.72
CA VAL A 104 27.39 4.12 18.78
C VAL A 104 28.83 4.27 19.21
N SER A 105 29.53 3.15 19.35
CA SER A 105 30.98 3.10 19.57
C SER A 105 31.64 2.40 18.40
N VAL A 106 32.70 2.98 17.84
CA VAL A 106 33.46 2.39 16.73
C VAL A 106 34.94 2.35 17.12
N LYS A 107 35.54 1.17 17.03
CA LYS A 107 36.95 0.93 17.28
C LYS A 107 37.64 0.48 16.00
N SER A 108 38.74 1.13 15.67
CA SER A 108 39.53 0.76 14.49
C SER A 108 40.56 -0.31 14.84
N LEU A 109 40.51 -1.45 14.14
CA LEU A 109 41.56 -2.48 14.16
C LEU A 109 42.60 -2.26 13.06
N ARG A 110 42.43 -1.22 12.25
CA ARG A 110 43.34 -0.87 11.15
C ARG A 110 44.64 -0.29 11.68
N SER A 111 45.68 -0.31 10.86
CA SER A 111 46.97 0.31 11.19
C SER A 111 47.01 1.82 10.91
N GLY A 112 46.18 2.31 9.98
CA GLY A 112 46.11 3.72 9.57
C GLY A 112 44.81 4.40 9.99
N PRO A 113 44.82 5.75 10.04
CA PRO A 113 43.61 6.53 10.33
C PRO A 113 42.56 6.31 9.24
N THR A 114 41.30 6.20 9.65
CA THR A 114 40.15 6.03 8.76
C THR A 114 39.12 7.12 9.06
N ASP A 115 38.69 7.85 8.03
CA ASP A 115 37.60 8.83 8.15
C ASP A 115 36.27 8.09 8.09
N ILE A 116 35.46 8.25 9.14
CA ILE A 116 34.16 7.62 9.24
C ILE A 116 33.09 8.65 9.60
N ASP A 117 31.84 8.34 9.27
CA ASP A 117 30.68 8.95 9.92
C ASP A 117 29.57 7.92 10.13
N VAL A 118 28.49 8.35 10.78
CA VAL A 118 27.29 7.54 10.97
C VAL A 118 26.09 8.33 10.47
N VAL A 119 25.20 7.66 9.74
CA VAL A 119 23.91 8.20 9.29
C VAL A 119 22.79 7.49 10.02
N TYR A 120 21.87 8.25 10.59
CA TYR A 120 20.63 7.77 11.19
C TYR A 120 19.46 8.05 10.27
N ALA A 121 18.66 7.02 10.03
CA ALA A 121 17.38 7.11 9.34
C ALA A 121 16.26 6.78 10.34
N GLN A 122 15.23 7.63 10.40
CA GLN A 122 14.04 7.41 11.23
C GLN A 122 12.78 7.86 10.51
N ASP A 123 11.88 6.92 10.28
CA ASP A 123 10.61 7.09 9.60
C ASP A 123 9.51 7.42 10.62
N LEU A 124 9.48 8.69 11.05
CA LEU A 124 8.60 9.15 12.12
C LEU A 124 7.11 9.09 11.74
N ALA A 125 6.35 8.36 12.56
CA ALA A 125 4.91 8.15 12.60
C ALA A 125 4.01 9.35 12.94
N LEU A 126 3.94 9.55 14.25
CA LEU A 126 3.08 10.51 14.95
C LEU A 126 1.58 10.30 14.75
N ALA A 127 1.14 9.07 14.45
CA ALA A 127 -0.26 8.74 14.24
C ALA A 127 -0.68 7.42 14.91
N PRO A 128 -1.98 7.21 15.16
CA PRO A 128 -2.48 5.92 15.65
C PRO A 128 -2.11 4.79 14.69
N TYR A 129 -1.75 3.62 15.23
CA TYR A 129 -1.22 2.53 14.41
C TYR A 129 -2.17 2.11 13.28
N GLY A 130 -3.47 1.99 13.56
CA GLY A 130 -4.47 1.64 12.55
C GLY A 130 -4.53 2.61 11.35
N ALA A 131 -4.23 3.90 11.57
CA ALA A 131 -4.15 4.88 10.48
C ALA A 131 -2.94 4.61 9.57
N LEU A 132 -1.80 4.21 10.14
CA LEU A 132 -0.62 3.81 9.38
C LEU A 132 -0.93 2.60 8.50
N ARG A 133 -1.59 1.60 9.10
CA ARG A 133 -1.93 0.35 8.40
C ARG A 133 -3.00 0.53 7.35
N SER A 134 -3.73 1.65 7.39
CA SER A 134 -4.64 2.09 6.35
C SER A 134 -3.88 2.67 5.16
N CYS A 135 -3.04 3.70 5.36
CA CYS A 135 -2.22 4.26 4.28
C CYS A 135 -1.05 5.08 4.85
N GLU A 136 0.17 4.53 4.76
CA GLU A 136 1.40 5.20 5.21
C GLU A 136 1.67 6.49 4.41
N TYR A 137 1.36 6.50 3.11
CA TYR A 137 1.54 7.67 2.23
C TYR A 137 0.70 8.86 2.69
N TYR A 138 -0.57 8.60 3.03
CA TYR A 138 -1.49 9.65 3.46
C TYR A 138 -1.04 10.28 4.78
N VAL A 139 -0.56 9.47 5.73
CA VAL A 139 -0.01 10.00 6.98
C VAL A 139 1.23 10.86 6.71
N SER A 140 2.12 10.41 5.81
CA SER A 140 3.31 11.16 5.41
C SER A 140 3.00 12.54 4.82
N GLN A 141 1.95 12.65 4.00
CA GLN A 141 1.56 13.93 3.37
C GLN A 141 1.21 15.03 4.39
N TYR A 142 0.84 14.66 5.62
CA TYR A 142 0.49 15.60 6.69
C TYR A 142 1.61 15.82 7.71
N LEU A 143 2.77 15.19 7.56
CA LEU A 143 3.92 15.39 8.45
C LEU A 143 4.78 16.56 7.97
N ASP A 144 4.88 17.60 8.79
CA ASP A 144 5.75 18.74 8.53
C ASP A 144 7.14 18.50 9.14
N LEU A 145 8.13 18.20 8.29
CA LEU A 145 9.53 18.08 8.68
C LEU A 145 10.23 19.44 8.53
N THR A 146 10.77 19.93 9.64
CA THR A 146 11.43 21.24 9.73
C THR A 146 12.79 21.08 10.42
N PRO A 147 13.90 21.51 9.79
CA PRO A 147 15.19 21.55 10.47
C PRO A 147 15.19 22.63 11.55
N VAL A 148 15.78 22.30 12.71
CA VAL A 148 15.94 23.18 13.86
C VAL A 148 17.43 23.28 14.16
N GLU A 149 17.98 24.48 14.08
CA GLU A 149 19.39 24.74 14.39
C GLU A 149 19.60 24.82 15.91
N THR A 150 20.60 24.11 16.41
CA THR A 150 20.89 24.03 17.84
C THR A 150 22.37 24.25 18.11
N SER A 151 22.68 24.87 19.26
CA SER A 151 24.09 25.04 19.67
C SER A 151 24.73 23.76 20.20
N ALA A 152 23.93 22.79 20.67
CA ALA A 152 24.42 21.59 21.34
C ALA A 152 24.55 20.38 20.40
N ALA A 153 23.70 20.27 19.38
CA ALA A 153 23.61 19.10 18.49
C ALA A 153 23.78 19.42 17.00
N GLY A 154 24.09 20.67 16.62
CA GLY A 154 24.03 21.11 15.22
C GLY A 154 22.58 21.16 14.73
N THR A 155 22.31 20.62 13.54
CA THR A 155 20.93 20.56 13.01
C THR A 155 20.18 19.32 13.53
N ALA A 156 18.99 19.55 14.08
CA ALA A 156 18.01 18.51 14.41
C ALA A 156 16.82 18.58 13.44
N ILE A 157 16.07 17.49 13.27
CA ILE A 157 14.86 17.45 12.43
C ILE A 157 13.63 17.27 13.33
N ALA A 158 12.79 18.29 13.34
CA ALA A 158 11.49 18.26 13.99
C ALA A 158 10.42 17.80 12.99
N VAL A 159 9.46 17.02 13.47
CA VAL A 159 8.35 16.45 12.70
C VAL A 159 7.05 16.78 13.43
N ARG A 160 6.13 17.47 12.76
CA ARG A 160 4.82 17.86 13.30
C ARG A 160 3.69 17.20 12.50
N GLN A 161 2.75 16.54 13.18
CA GLN A 161 1.57 15.98 12.52
C GLN A 161 0.50 17.05 12.32
N ASN A 162 0.17 17.38 11.07
CA ASN A 162 -0.79 18.42 10.71
C ASN A 162 -2.20 17.88 10.40
N MET A 163 -2.37 16.56 10.33
CA MET A 163 -3.69 15.96 10.14
C MET A 163 -4.62 16.39 11.29
N PRO A 164 -5.84 16.87 10.99
CA PRO A 164 -6.76 17.36 12.02
C PRO A 164 -7.00 16.32 13.13
N GLY A 165 -6.87 16.77 14.38
CA GLY A 165 -7.01 15.91 15.55
C GLY A 165 -7.17 16.72 16.84
N ALA A 166 -7.43 16.02 17.95
CA ALA A 166 -7.59 16.66 19.27
C ALA A 166 -6.28 17.23 19.83
N THR A 167 -5.14 16.67 19.41
CA THR A 167 -3.79 17.15 19.73
C THR A 167 -2.98 17.25 18.45
N VAL A 168 -1.86 17.95 18.52
CA VAL A 168 -0.87 18.05 17.44
C VAL A 168 0.42 17.34 17.88
N PRO A 169 0.54 16.03 17.65
CA PRO A 169 1.74 15.28 18.01
C PRO A 169 2.97 15.81 17.28
N TRP A 170 4.09 15.78 17.98
CA TRP A 170 5.36 16.32 17.49
C TRP A 170 6.52 15.49 18.02
N ALA A 171 7.58 15.37 17.23
CA ALA A 171 8.84 14.78 17.68
C ALA A 171 10.02 15.51 17.07
N ILE A 172 11.19 15.39 17.69
CA ILE A 172 12.45 15.89 17.17
C ILE A 172 13.53 14.82 17.29
N VAL A 173 14.32 14.65 16.24
CA VAL A 173 15.48 13.76 16.21
C VAL A 173 16.75 14.56 15.96
N GLY A 174 17.85 14.17 16.60
CA GLY A 174 19.12 14.86 16.50
C GLY A 174 20.32 13.96 16.82
N CYS A 175 21.52 14.48 16.63
CA CYS A 175 22.76 13.80 17.01
C CYS A 175 23.09 14.05 18.49
N LEU A 176 23.71 13.06 19.15
CA LEU A 176 24.29 13.25 20.49
C LEU A 176 25.59 14.04 20.47
N THR A 177 26.20 14.16 19.30
CA THR A 177 27.38 14.98 19.04
C THR A 177 26.99 16.19 18.18
N GLU A 178 27.23 16.15 16.88
CA GLU A 178 26.88 17.25 15.97
C GLU A 178 26.35 16.69 14.65
N GLY A 179 25.14 17.11 14.27
CA GLY A 179 24.52 16.82 12.97
C GLY A 179 24.92 17.87 11.94
N VAL A 180 25.50 17.44 10.83
CA VAL A 180 26.06 18.31 9.78
C VAL A 180 25.35 18.21 8.44
N GLY A 181 24.50 17.20 8.25
CA GLY A 181 23.73 17.01 7.02
C GLY A 181 22.43 16.27 7.29
N TRP A 182 21.41 16.52 6.46
CA TRP A 182 20.09 15.96 6.69
C TRP A 182 19.24 15.75 5.43
N GLY A 183 18.13 15.03 5.59
CA GLY A 183 17.07 14.82 4.59
C GLY A 183 15.73 14.52 5.28
N THR A 184 14.63 14.61 4.55
CA THR A 184 13.27 14.51 5.11
C THR A 184 12.36 13.50 4.41
N ASP A 185 12.81 12.83 3.35
CA ASP A 185 12.04 11.78 2.67
C ASP A 185 12.95 10.64 2.17
N ALA A 186 12.41 9.42 2.15
CA ALA A 186 13.14 8.23 1.76
C ALA A 186 13.66 8.27 0.31
N LEU A 187 13.07 9.08 -0.58
CA LEU A 187 13.64 9.35 -1.92
C LEU A 187 15.07 9.90 -1.86
N GLN A 188 15.43 10.61 -0.80
CA GLN A 188 16.79 11.12 -0.60
C GLN A 188 17.76 10.05 -0.08
N LEU A 189 17.24 8.93 0.45
CA LEU A 189 18.02 7.77 0.86
C LEU A 189 18.19 6.78 -0.30
N VAL A 190 17.08 6.27 -0.85
CA VAL A 190 17.08 5.16 -1.83
C VAL A 190 17.00 5.62 -3.29
N GLY A 191 16.71 6.90 -3.54
CA GLY A 191 16.50 7.40 -4.89
C GLY A 191 15.22 6.87 -5.52
N ARG A 192 15.23 6.71 -6.85
CA ARG A 192 14.08 6.21 -7.64
C ARG A 192 14.21 4.75 -8.05
N ALA A 193 15.13 4.01 -7.45
CA ALA A 193 15.25 2.60 -7.76
C ALA A 193 14.03 1.86 -7.19
N HIS A 194 13.14 1.39 -8.07
CA HIS A 194 11.90 0.70 -7.69
C HIS A 194 12.09 -0.79 -7.36
N HIS A 195 13.34 -1.23 -7.29
CA HIS A 195 13.75 -2.63 -7.27
C HIS A 195 14.51 -2.97 -5.97
N ALA A 196 14.39 -4.22 -5.53
CA ALA A 196 15.09 -4.76 -4.38
C ALA A 196 16.61 -4.73 -4.57
N GLY A 197 17.34 -4.56 -3.47
CA GLY A 197 18.81 -4.58 -3.45
C GLY A 197 19.50 -3.37 -4.11
N ALA A 198 18.75 -2.34 -4.52
CA ALA A 198 19.34 -1.10 -5.02
C ALA A 198 20.22 -0.45 -3.95
N GLN A 199 21.42 -0.01 -4.36
CA GLN A 199 22.32 0.70 -3.45
C GLN A 199 21.69 2.05 -3.05
N PRO A 200 21.55 2.36 -1.74
CA PRO A 200 20.99 3.62 -1.29
C PRO A 200 21.89 4.78 -1.71
N VAL A 201 21.49 5.52 -2.74
CA VAL A 201 22.27 6.63 -3.31
C VAL A 201 22.63 7.70 -2.26
N GLY A 202 21.73 7.95 -1.31
CA GLY A 202 21.94 8.88 -0.21
C GLY A 202 23.06 8.47 0.76
N LEU A 203 23.37 7.17 0.86
CA LEU A 203 24.48 6.69 1.67
C LEU A 203 25.81 6.76 0.93
N SER A 204 25.80 6.72 -0.40
CA SER A 204 27.02 6.75 -1.23
C SER A 204 27.64 8.14 -1.36
N VAL A 205 26.86 9.20 -1.15
CA VAL A 205 27.34 10.60 -1.23
C VAL A 205 28.01 11.03 0.07
N LEU A 206 29.04 11.88 -0.03
CA LEU A 206 29.76 12.37 1.15
C LEU A 206 28.89 13.24 2.07
N GLU A 207 27.95 13.99 1.53
CA GLU A 207 27.09 14.88 2.30
C GLU A 207 25.63 14.62 1.93
N LEU A 208 24.79 14.43 2.95
CA LEU A 208 23.35 14.44 2.78
C LEU A 208 22.89 15.79 2.22
N PRO A 209 21.82 15.81 1.41
CA PRO A 209 21.48 16.97 0.59
C PRO A 209 21.15 18.24 1.38
N SER A 210 20.74 18.12 2.65
CA SER A 210 20.35 19.24 3.52
C SER A 210 19.26 20.11 2.90
N THR A 211 18.33 19.45 2.21
CA THR A 211 17.16 20.05 1.58
C THR A 211 15.90 19.35 2.06
N ARG A 212 14.87 20.12 2.36
CA ARG A 212 13.55 19.61 2.69
C ARG A 212 12.85 19.10 1.43
N LEU A 213 12.54 17.81 1.42
CA LEU A 213 11.64 17.16 0.47
C LEU A 213 10.38 16.70 1.21
N GLN A 214 9.23 17.27 0.84
CA GLN A 214 7.93 16.88 1.37
C GLN A 214 7.22 16.01 0.35
N HIS A 215 7.03 14.73 0.67
CA HIS A 215 6.45 13.76 -0.23
C HIS A 215 5.65 12.69 0.55
N GLU A 216 5.85 11.41 0.26
CA GLU A 216 4.97 10.32 0.70
C GLU A 216 5.69 9.23 1.51
N HIS A 217 6.99 9.39 1.76
CA HIS A 217 7.77 8.43 2.56
C HIS A 217 8.61 9.20 3.57
N THR A 218 7.93 9.79 4.56
CA THR A 218 8.56 10.58 5.62
C THR A 218 9.74 9.83 6.23
N LEU A 219 10.93 10.44 6.14
CA LEU A 219 12.16 9.86 6.68
C LEU A 219 13.10 10.98 7.13
N ALA A 220 13.28 11.14 8.43
CA ALA A 220 14.32 12.01 8.95
C ALA A 220 15.67 11.30 8.77
N LEU A 221 16.52 11.86 7.92
CA LEU A 221 17.91 11.46 7.73
C LEU A 221 18.81 12.44 8.45
N LEU A 222 19.74 11.95 9.26
CA LEU A 222 20.71 12.75 9.99
C LEU A 222 22.11 12.17 9.81
N GLN A 223 23.05 13.03 9.38
CA GLN A 223 24.46 12.69 9.25
C GLN A 223 25.23 13.31 10.40
N ALA A 224 25.84 12.48 11.23
CA ALA A 224 26.77 12.93 12.25
C ALA A 224 28.06 13.47 11.62
N ARG A 225 28.71 14.42 12.30
CA ARG A 225 30.03 14.94 11.91
C ARG A 225 31.03 13.77 11.73
N SER A 226 31.84 13.85 10.68
CA SER A 226 32.87 12.84 10.44
C SER A 226 34.00 12.90 11.47
N MET A 227 34.62 11.75 11.69
CA MET A 227 35.67 11.55 12.68
C MET A 227 36.79 10.71 12.07
N GLN A 228 38.04 11.13 12.31
CA GLN A 228 39.22 10.32 12.04
C GLN A 228 39.46 9.37 13.19
N VAL A 229 39.48 8.07 12.91
CA VAL A 229 39.74 7.02 13.91
C VAL A 229 41.10 6.41 13.66
N ALA A 230 42.06 6.66 14.55
CA ALA A 230 43.38 6.07 14.48
C ALA A 230 43.36 4.57 14.83
N GLY A 231 44.41 3.85 14.43
CA GLY A 231 44.52 2.42 14.76
C GLY A 231 44.52 2.14 16.25
N GLY A 232 43.62 1.27 16.70
CA GLY A 232 43.39 0.93 18.11
C GLY A 232 42.56 1.94 18.90
N GLU A 233 42.17 3.07 18.29
CA GLU A 233 41.33 4.08 18.91
C GLU A 233 39.85 3.66 18.86
N THR A 234 39.11 4.08 19.89
CA THR A 234 37.65 4.00 19.95
C THR A 234 37.07 5.41 19.98
N VAL A 235 36.12 5.67 19.09
CA VAL A 235 35.32 6.91 19.07
C VAL A 235 33.86 6.59 19.39
N THR A 236 33.15 7.55 19.97
CA THR A 236 31.72 7.42 20.27
C THR A 236 30.92 8.54 19.62
N THR A 237 29.72 8.20 19.19
CA THR A 237 28.71 9.13 18.66
C THR A 237 27.32 8.55 18.94
N GLY A 238 26.27 9.15 18.39
CA GLY A 238 24.94 8.60 18.50
C GLY A 238 23.86 9.61 18.14
N PHE A 239 22.62 9.21 18.43
CA PHE A 239 21.42 9.95 18.06
C PHE A 239 20.39 9.87 19.16
N PHE A 240 19.48 10.83 19.18
CA PHE A 240 18.33 10.83 20.07
C PHE A 240 17.05 11.14 19.29
N GLY A 241 15.93 10.81 19.90
CA GLY A 241 14.66 11.42 19.57
C GLY A 241 13.85 11.73 20.83
N ALA A 242 13.00 12.75 20.74
CA ALA A 242 12.11 13.18 21.81
C ALA A 242 10.71 13.45 21.27
N TYR A 243 9.69 13.07 22.03
CA TYR A 243 8.29 13.17 21.64
C TYR A 243 7.51 14.12 22.55
N GLN A 244 6.66 14.94 21.94
CA GLN A 244 5.71 15.83 22.60
C GLN A 244 4.29 15.51 22.11
N PRO A 245 3.34 15.19 23.01
CA PRO A 245 2.00 14.76 22.62
C PRO A 245 1.11 15.85 22.00
N ASP A 246 1.40 17.11 22.34
CA ASP A 246 0.68 18.27 21.81
C ASP A 246 1.63 19.47 21.66
N HIS A 247 1.81 19.91 20.42
CA HIS A 247 2.60 21.06 20.00
C HIS A 247 1.82 21.90 18.97
N PRO A 248 0.81 22.68 19.41
CA PRO A 248 -0.12 23.35 18.51
C PRO A 248 0.53 24.45 17.65
N ALA A 249 1.65 25.03 18.10
CA ALA A 249 2.40 25.99 17.30
C ALA A 249 3.09 25.30 16.10
N ALA A 250 3.30 26.05 15.02
CA ALA A 250 4.19 25.62 13.95
C ALA A 250 5.63 25.55 14.49
N THR A 251 6.41 24.61 13.97
CA THR A 251 7.80 24.43 14.41
C THR A 251 8.65 25.66 14.09
N SER A 252 9.56 26.01 15.01
CA SER A 252 10.45 27.16 14.90
C SER A 252 11.76 26.96 15.66
N ASP A 253 12.69 27.90 15.52
CA ASP A 253 13.98 27.89 16.25
C ASP A 253 13.81 27.88 17.79
N ALA A 254 12.65 28.28 18.32
CA ALA A 254 12.35 28.20 19.75
C ALA A 254 12.31 26.75 20.26
N ASP A 255 12.07 25.79 19.37
CA ASP A 255 11.94 24.37 19.71
C ASP A 255 13.31 23.71 19.96
N ALA A 256 14.41 24.44 19.77
CA ALA A 256 15.75 24.02 20.19
C ALA A 256 15.81 23.69 21.71
N ALA A 257 14.92 24.28 22.52
CA ALA A 257 14.83 23.96 23.95
C ALA A 257 14.49 22.48 24.22
N TYR A 258 13.73 21.81 23.33
CA TYR A 258 13.43 20.38 23.46
C TYR A 258 14.66 19.51 23.20
N VAL A 259 15.59 19.98 22.37
CA VAL A 259 16.89 19.31 22.18
C VAL A 259 17.73 19.43 23.44
N ASP A 260 17.81 20.62 24.03
CA ASP A 260 18.55 20.83 25.28
C ASP A 260 18.00 19.94 26.42
N GLU A 261 16.68 19.79 26.51
CA GLU A 261 16.02 18.89 27.49
C GLU A 261 16.34 17.41 27.24
N ALA A 262 16.32 16.97 25.98
CA ALA A 262 16.66 15.60 25.61
C ALA A 262 18.13 15.27 25.90
N LEU A 263 19.05 16.21 25.66
CA LEU A 263 20.48 16.03 25.94
C LEU A 263 20.82 16.13 27.44
N ALA A 264 19.96 16.76 28.25
CA ALA A 264 20.14 16.86 29.69
C ALA A 264 19.85 15.54 30.44
N GLN A 265 19.18 14.58 29.79
CA GLN A 265 18.83 13.30 30.41
C GLN A 265 20.08 12.45 30.74
N PRO A 266 20.09 11.71 31.86
CA PRO A 266 21.18 10.81 32.20
C PRO A 266 21.52 9.79 31.10
N GLU A 267 20.50 9.27 30.42
CA GLU A 267 20.57 8.23 29.39
C GLU A 267 21.16 8.75 28.06
N ALA A 268 21.27 10.07 27.90
CA ALA A 268 21.97 10.70 26.78
C ALA A 268 23.50 10.58 26.89
N ARG A 269 24.05 10.21 28.06
CA ARG A 269 25.51 10.15 28.30
C ARG A 269 26.07 8.74 28.08
N PRO A 270 27.19 8.57 27.35
CA PRO A 270 27.85 7.28 27.19
C PRO A 270 28.29 6.64 28.51
N GLU A 271 28.62 7.44 29.53
CA GLU A 271 29.06 6.98 30.85
C GLU A 271 27.97 6.18 31.60
N ALA A 272 26.68 6.43 31.30
CA ALA A 272 25.58 5.66 31.85
C ALA A 272 25.61 4.20 31.38
N LEU A 273 26.16 3.92 30.19
CA LEU A 273 26.33 2.56 29.65
C LEU A 273 27.31 1.75 30.52
N ALA A 274 28.42 2.37 30.94
CA ALA A 274 29.46 1.72 31.73
C ALA A 274 29.07 1.49 33.20
N ALA A 275 28.09 2.22 33.73
CA ALA A 275 27.55 2.03 35.07
C ALA A 275 26.55 0.86 35.12
N ALA A 276 25.70 0.72 34.08
CA ALA A 276 24.74 -0.38 33.97
C ALA A 276 25.42 -1.75 33.78
N ASP A 277 26.48 -1.83 32.96
CA ASP A 277 27.26 -3.07 32.74
C ASP A 277 27.95 -3.60 34.01
N ARG A 278 28.13 -2.77 35.05
CA ARG A 278 28.71 -3.20 36.33
C ARG A 278 27.69 -3.82 37.29
N ASP A 279 26.42 -3.40 37.22
CA ASP A 279 25.35 -3.93 38.07
C ASP A 279 24.67 -5.17 37.47
N THR A 280 24.73 -5.38 36.14
CA THR A 280 24.17 -6.54 35.43
C THR A 280 25.13 -7.72 35.27
N ALA A 281 26.41 -7.55 35.62
CA ALA A 281 27.44 -8.60 35.53
C ALA A 281 27.17 -9.86 36.38
N MET A 282 26.04 -9.93 37.10
CA MET A 282 25.65 -11.06 37.93
C MET A 282 24.45 -11.90 37.43
N ASP A 283 23.74 -11.56 36.33
CA ASP A 283 22.54 -12.38 35.98
C ASP A 283 22.14 -12.58 34.48
N ASP A 284 22.88 -12.09 33.48
CA ASP A 284 22.43 -12.25 32.08
C ASP A 284 23.06 -13.45 31.35
N SER A 285 22.31 -14.57 31.36
CA SER A 285 22.60 -15.80 30.61
C SER A 285 22.02 -15.83 29.18
N ALA A 286 21.56 -14.71 28.65
CA ALA A 286 21.09 -14.64 27.26
C ALA A 286 22.30 -14.66 26.29
N ALA A 287 22.59 -15.84 25.73
CA ALA A 287 23.65 -16.01 24.75
C ALA A 287 23.48 -15.01 23.58
N ALA A 288 24.57 -14.33 23.20
CA ALA A 288 24.58 -13.43 22.05
C ALA A 288 24.22 -14.22 20.77
N GLN A 289 23.27 -13.70 19.99
CA GLN A 289 22.73 -14.37 18.81
C GLN A 289 23.14 -13.62 17.55
N LEU A 290 23.65 -14.34 16.54
CA LEU A 290 23.88 -13.75 15.23
C LEU A 290 22.54 -13.33 14.63
N ALA A 291 22.44 -12.12 14.11
CA ALA A 291 21.26 -11.66 13.40
C ALA A 291 20.99 -12.59 12.20
N GLY A 292 19.84 -13.25 12.21
CA GLY A 292 19.45 -14.20 11.18
C GLY A 292 19.41 -13.51 9.81
N ALA A 293 20.15 -14.05 8.85
CA ALA A 293 20.11 -13.60 7.47
C ALA A 293 18.95 -14.25 6.74
N SER A 294 18.21 -13.47 5.95
CA SER A 294 17.11 -13.94 5.13
C SER A 294 17.48 -13.94 3.65
N LEU A 295 16.75 -14.71 2.83
CA LEU A 295 16.87 -14.63 1.38
C LEU A 295 16.53 -13.23 0.85
N PHE A 296 15.58 -12.52 1.45
CA PHE A 296 15.20 -11.16 1.00
C PHE A 296 16.29 -10.11 1.24
N THR A 297 17.19 -10.33 2.21
CA THR A 297 18.31 -9.42 2.50
C THR A 297 19.64 -9.87 1.93
N SER A 298 19.81 -11.17 1.70
CA SER A 298 21.11 -11.75 1.34
C SER A 298 21.19 -12.27 -0.09
N SER A 299 20.05 -12.54 -0.73
CA SER A 299 20.03 -12.96 -2.14
C SER A 299 20.11 -11.73 -3.06
N PRO A 300 20.91 -11.79 -4.13
CA PRO A 300 20.83 -10.77 -5.18
C PRO A 300 19.51 -10.85 -5.93
N THR A 301 19.15 -9.78 -6.63
CA THR A 301 18.13 -9.85 -7.68
C THR A 301 18.71 -10.49 -8.94
N LEU A 302 17.86 -11.15 -9.74
CA LEU A 302 18.27 -11.64 -11.05
C LEU A 302 18.61 -10.45 -11.95
N THR A 303 19.87 -10.36 -12.37
CA THR A 303 20.33 -9.29 -13.26
C THR A 303 19.76 -9.50 -14.66
N CYS A 304 18.90 -8.57 -15.08
CA CYS A 304 18.23 -8.63 -16.38
C CYS A 304 18.91 -7.73 -17.42
N THR A 305 18.89 -8.20 -18.66
CA THR A 305 19.31 -7.47 -19.86
C THR A 305 18.09 -6.86 -20.55
N ALA A 306 18.24 -5.71 -21.19
CA ALA A 306 17.17 -5.12 -21.98
C ALA A 306 16.83 -6.02 -23.19
N LEU A 307 15.54 -6.17 -23.48
CA LEU A 307 15.08 -6.86 -24.67
C LEU A 307 15.22 -5.95 -25.89
N ASP A 308 15.79 -6.47 -26.97
CA ASP A 308 15.85 -5.74 -28.23
C ASP A 308 14.51 -5.77 -28.98
N HIS A 309 14.48 -5.06 -30.12
CA HIS A 309 13.27 -4.96 -30.92
C HIS A 309 12.78 -6.30 -31.47
N GLU A 310 13.68 -7.17 -31.94
CA GLU A 310 13.34 -8.46 -32.54
C GLU A 310 12.79 -9.41 -31.48
N GLN A 311 13.39 -9.41 -30.29
CA GLN A 311 12.91 -10.19 -29.15
C GLN A 311 11.52 -9.75 -28.71
N LEU A 312 11.28 -8.45 -28.58
CA LEU A 312 9.94 -7.92 -28.25
C LEU A 312 8.90 -8.32 -29.30
N VAL A 313 9.25 -8.23 -30.59
CA VAL A 313 8.36 -8.66 -31.68
C VAL A 313 8.07 -10.17 -31.62
N GLY A 314 9.08 -10.99 -31.28
CA GLY A 314 8.90 -12.42 -31.08
C GLY A 314 7.96 -12.76 -29.91
N LEU A 315 7.87 -11.89 -28.90
CA LEU A 315 7.04 -12.08 -27.70
C LEU A 315 5.60 -11.59 -27.87
N VAL A 316 5.39 -10.43 -28.51
CA VAL A 316 4.06 -9.78 -28.58
C VAL A 316 3.54 -9.52 -30.01
N GLY A 317 4.33 -9.83 -31.04
CA GLY A 317 3.99 -9.57 -32.44
C GLY A 317 4.58 -8.27 -33.00
N GLU A 318 4.38 -8.04 -34.30
CA GLU A 318 4.99 -6.91 -35.03
C GLU A 318 4.33 -5.55 -34.74
N GLY A 319 3.06 -5.55 -34.35
CA GLY A 319 2.29 -4.33 -34.14
C GLY A 319 2.73 -3.54 -32.91
N ARG A 320 3.08 -2.27 -33.14
CA ARG A 320 3.39 -1.30 -32.09
C ARG A 320 2.60 -0.02 -32.33
N GLN A 321 1.52 0.12 -31.58
CA GLN A 321 0.66 1.30 -31.62
C GLN A 321 1.11 2.28 -30.54
N HIS A 322 1.10 3.57 -30.89
CA HIS A 322 1.41 4.68 -29.98
C HIS A 322 2.71 4.52 -29.18
N ALA A 323 3.77 4.01 -29.82
CA ALA A 323 5.05 3.80 -29.17
C ALA A 323 5.65 5.10 -28.60
N GLU A 324 6.13 5.01 -27.36
CA GLU A 324 6.76 6.07 -26.59
C GLU A 324 8.27 5.86 -26.56
N TRP A 325 9.02 6.93 -26.81
CA TRP A 325 10.48 6.89 -26.93
C TRP A 325 11.11 8.04 -26.13
N ASP A 326 12.26 7.77 -25.52
CA ASP A 326 13.20 8.79 -25.04
C ASP A 326 14.51 8.68 -25.86
N GLY A 327 14.68 9.61 -26.79
CA GLY A 327 15.71 9.49 -27.83
C GLY A 327 15.52 8.22 -28.66
N GLU A 328 16.50 7.31 -28.58
CA GLU A 328 16.48 6.00 -29.27
C GLU A 328 15.96 4.87 -28.36
N THR A 329 15.69 5.15 -27.09
CA THR A 329 15.25 4.15 -26.11
C THR A 329 13.74 3.99 -26.16
N LEU A 330 13.26 2.78 -26.45
CA LEU A 330 11.84 2.44 -26.39
C LEU A 330 11.38 2.35 -24.93
N LEU A 331 10.36 3.12 -24.57
CA LEU A 331 9.81 3.16 -23.22
C LEU A 331 8.56 2.27 -23.11
N SER A 332 7.61 2.43 -24.03
CA SER A 332 6.39 1.62 -24.02
C SER A 332 5.65 1.64 -25.35
N PHE A 333 4.67 0.75 -25.53
CA PHE A 333 3.75 0.76 -26.67
C PHE A 333 2.50 -0.09 -26.38
N PHE A 334 1.50 -0.02 -27.24
CA PHE A 334 0.37 -0.96 -27.25
C PHE A 334 0.59 -2.02 -28.34
N ALA A 335 0.46 -3.29 -27.99
CA ALA A 335 0.53 -4.42 -28.92
C ALA A 335 -0.82 -4.64 -29.63
N ASP A 336 -0.84 -5.49 -30.66
CA ASP A 336 -2.04 -5.75 -31.47
C ASP A 336 -3.17 -6.46 -30.70
N ASP A 337 -2.81 -7.20 -29.64
CA ASP A 337 -3.77 -7.83 -28.71
C ASP A 337 -4.38 -6.82 -27.71
N GLY A 338 -3.98 -5.54 -27.78
CA GLY A 338 -4.41 -4.47 -26.89
C GLY A 338 -3.61 -4.38 -25.58
N SER A 339 -2.66 -5.28 -25.36
CA SER A 339 -1.79 -5.21 -24.18
C SER A 339 -0.86 -3.99 -24.22
N HIS A 340 -0.57 -3.41 -23.07
CA HIS A 340 0.41 -2.35 -22.92
C HIS A 340 1.76 -2.95 -22.50
N VAL A 341 2.79 -2.74 -23.30
CA VAL A 341 4.16 -3.19 -23.04
C VAL A 341 4.98 -2.04 -22.47
N VAL A 342 5.62 -2.28 -21.33
CA VAL A 342 6.47 -1.35 -20.58
C VAL A 342 7.87 -1.94 -20.48
N THR A 343 8.91 -1.18 -20.82
CA THR A 343 10.31 -1.62 -20.69
C THR A 343 10.87 -1.22 -19.32
N SER A 344 11.94 -1.89 -18.88
CA SER A 344 12.67 -1.51 -17.66
C SER A 344 13.17 -0.06 -17.69
N ALA A 345 13.49 0.47 -18.88
CA ALA A 345 13.86 1.86 -19.06
C ALA A 345 12.72 2.83 -18.67
N LYS A 346 11.47 2.51 -19.02
CA LYS A 346 10.31 3.32 -18.60
C LYS A 346 10.05 3.20 -17.11
N GLN A 347 10.16 1.99 -16.56
CA GLN A 347 10.02 1.75 -15.12
C GLN A 347 11.01 2.59 -14.30
N ALA A 348 12.27 2.69 -14.73
CA ALA A 348 13.27 3.53 -14.08
C ALA A 348 13.06 5.05 -14.29
N ALA A 349 12.31 5.45 -15.32
CA ALA A 349 12.09 6.86 -15.67
C ALA A 349 10.93 7.52 -14.90
N VAL A 350 10.01 6.73 -14.34
CA VAL A 350 8.84 7.23 -13.61
C VAL A 350 9.13 7.38 -12.12
N LEU A 351 8.33 8.19 -11.42
CA LEU A 351 8.41 8.31 -9.96
C LEU A 351 7.59 7.24 -9.23
N ARG A 352 6.47 6.83 -9.84
CA ARG A 352 5.60 5.79 -9.31
C ARG A 352 5.75 4.55 -10.21
N PRO A 353 6.10 3.40 -9.65
CA PRO A 353 6.33 2.18 -10.42
C PRO A 353 5.03 1.69 -11.05
N HIS A 354 5.18 0.98 -12.16
CA HIS A 354 4.05 0.37 -12.84
C HIS A 354 3.46 -0.77 -12.00
N GLY A 355 2.13 -0.74 -11.86
CA GLY A 355 1.33 -1.75 -11.18
C GLY A 355 -0.03 -1.89 -11.85
N HIS A 356 -0.71 -3.01 -11.60
CA HIS A 356 -2.00 -3.33 -12.20
C HIS A 356 -2.90 -4.05 -11.21
N VAL A 357 -4.18 -3.70 -11.17
CA VAL A 357 -5.20 -4.41 -10.39
C VAL A 357 -5.99 -5.30 -11.32
N MET A 358 -6.13 -6.58 -10.98
CA MET A 358 -6.91 -7.54 -11.76
C MET A 358 -8.03 -8.12 -10.89
N ARG A 359 -9.20 -8.40 -11.49
CA ARG A 359 -10.36 -8.96 -10.79
C ARG A 359 -11.07 -10.05 -11.58
N THR A 360 -11.55 -11.08 -10.87
CA THR A 360 -12.37 -12.15 -11.45
C THR A 360 -13.87 -11.86 -11.34
N GLY A 361 -14.69 -12.57 -12.11
CA GLY A 361 -16.15 -12.41 -12.13
C GLY A 361 -16.64 -11.57 -13.30
N THR A 362 -17.85 -11.87 -13.77
CA THR A 362 -18.51 -11.25 -14.95
C THR A 362 -19.70 -10.37 -14.59
N ALA A 363 -20.05 -10.29 -13.31
CA ALA A 363 -21.15 -9.47 -12.83
C ALA A 363 -20.79 -7.98 -12.92
N LEU A 364 -21.76 -7.16 -13.34
CA LEU A 364 -21.68 -5.70 -13.31
C LEU A 364 -22.34 -5.12 -12.05
N VAL A 365 -22.38 -5.91 -11.00
CA VAL A 365 -22.81 -5.56 -9.65
C VAL A 365 -21.85 -6.22 -8.66
N PRO A 366 -21.72 -5.72 -7.43
CA PRO A 366 -20.83 -6.31 -6.43
C PRO A 366 -21.07 -7.81 -6.25
N ASP A 367 -20.00 -8.58 -6.39
CA ASP A 367 -19.95 -10.04 -6.28
C ASP A 367 -18.99 -10.40 -5.15
N GLU A 368 -19.48 -10.94 -4.04
CA GLU A 368 -18.58 -11.30 -2.92
C GLU A 368 -17.68 -12.49 -3.26
N GLY A 369 -17.99 -13.31 -4.27
CA GLY A 369 -17.12 -14.42 -4.68
C GLY A 369 -15.93 -13.97 -5.54
N SER A 370 -15.91 -12.71 -5.97
CA SER A 370 -14.84 -12.18 -6.82
C SER A 370 -13.50 -12.12 -6.09
N LEU A 371 -12.45 -12.50 -6.80
CA LEU A 371 -11.06 -12.36 -6.34
C LEU A 371 -10.47 -11.10 -6.94
N THR A 372 -9.77 -10.31 -6.13
CA THR A 372 -9.03 -9.12 -6.59
C THR A 372 -7.56 -9.27 -6.20
N THR A 373 -6.65 -8.98 -7.13
CA THR A 373 -5.20 -9.04 -6.91
C THR A 373 -4.52 -7.80 -7.49
N THR A 374 -3.42 -7.38 -6.88
CA THR A 374 -2.57 -6.30 -7.38
C THR A 374 -1.21 -6.87 -7.75
N ALA A 375 -0.75 -6.57 -8.96
CA ALA A 375 0.54 -6.99 -9.51
C ALA A 375 1.44 -5.77 -9.72
N TRP A 376 2.75 -5.95 -9.64
CA TRP A 376 3.74 -4.89 -9.85
C TRP A 376 4.85 -5.35 -10.79
N MET A 377 5.33 -4.44 -11.64
CA MET A 377 6.41 -4.73 -12.60
C MET A 377 7.69 -5.26 -11.91
N ALA A 378 8.00 -4.75 -10.72
CA ALA A 378 9.10 -5.22 -9.87
C ALA A 378 8.73 -6.51 -9.10
N GLY A 379 8.46 -7.59 -9.83
CA GLY A 379 8.41 -8.96 -9.31
C GLY A 379 7.41 -9.30 -8.20
N THR A 380 6.34 -8.51 -8.01
CA THR A 380 5.22 -8.89 -7.13
C THR A 380 4.09 -9.40 -8.00
N PHE A 381 3.93 -10.73 -8.06
CA PHE A 381 3.05 -11.39 -9.04
C PHE A 381 1.59 -11.43 -8.58
N HIS A 382 1.37 -11.55 -7.27
CA HIS A 382 0.06 -11.40 -6.63
C HIS A 382 0.25 -10.77 -5.25
N SER A 383 -0.31 -9.58 -5.03
CA SER A 383 -0.39 -8.93 -3.72
C SER A 383 -1.81 -8.49 -3.43
N GLN A 384 -2.09 -8.22 -2.15
CA GLN A 384 -3.39 -7.79 -1.67
C GLN A 384 -4.51 -8.68 -2.23
N VAL A 385 -4.31 -10.00 -2.20
CA VAL A 385 -5.29 -10.94 -2.75
C VAL A 385 -6.47 -10.99 -1.80
N THR A 386 -7.68 -10.72 -2.30
CA THR A 386 -8.90 -10.63 -1.48
C THR A 386 -10.08 -11.31 -2.14
N GLU A 387 -10.99 -11.88 -1.34
CA GLU A 387 -12.29 -12.39 -1.80
C GLU A 387 -13.43 -11.45 -1.36
N GLY A 388 -14.16 -10.90 -2.34
CA GLY A 388 -15.22 -9.93 -2.10
C GLY A 388 -14.68 -8.61 -1.59
N HIS A 389 -14.90 -8.31 -0.31
CA HIS A 389 -14.49 -7.03 0.27
C HIS A 389 -12.96 -6.83 0.23
N VAL A 390 -12.51 -5.84 -0.54
CA VAL A 390 -11.10 -5.64 -0.92
C VAL A 390 -10.13 -5.16 0.18
N SER A 391 -10.64 -4.83 1.36
CA SER A 391 -9.81 -4.52 2.55
C SER A 391 -9.87 -5.56 3.66
N LEU A 392 -11.05 -6.14 3.94
CA LEU A 392 -11.30 -7.01 5.11
C LEU A 392 -10.95 -8.47 4.86
N ASN A 393 -11.19 -9.01 3.65
CA ASN A 393 -11.07 -10.44 3.36
C ASN A 393 -9.75 -10.75 2.66
N ARG A 394 -8.65 -10.34 3.29
CA ARG A 394 -7.30 -10.44 2.70
C ARG A 394 -6.71 -11.82 2.92
N MET A 395 -6.07 -12.36 1.88
CA MET A 395 -5.36 -13.64 1.86
C MET A 395 -3.85 -13.44 1.76
N LEU A 396 -3.39 -12.58 0.84
CA LEU A 396 -1.98 -12.24 0.67
C LEU A 396 -1.73 -10.76 0.98
N SER A 397 -0.56 -10.46 1.53
CA SER A 397 -0.24 -9.13 2.04
C SER A 397 -0.16 -8.04 0.96
N THR A 398 -0.33 -6.79 1.39
CA THR A 398 -0.29 -5.60 0.52
C THR A 398 1.16 -5.13 0.34
N ARG A 399 1.53 -4.68 -0.86
CA ARG A 399 2.77 -3.91 -1.05
C ARG A 399 2.57 -2.49 -0.52
N ARG A 400 3.35 -2.09 0.49
CA ARG A 400 3.14 -0.84 1.27
C ARG A 400 4.09 0.30 0.94
N SER A 401 5.11 0.04 0.12
CA SER A 401 6.01 1.07 -0.41
C SER A 401 6.26 0.85 -1.89
N TYR A 402 6.22 1.93 -2.64
CA TYR A 402 6.60 1.96 -4.05
C TYR A 402 8.08 2.30 -4.30
N LEU A 403 8.82 2.63 -3.24
CA LEU A 403 10.27 2.89 -3.29
C LEU A 403 11.12 1.64 -3.07
N GLY A 404 10.49 0.46 -3.02
CA GLY A 404 11.22 -0.79 -2.78
C GLY A 404 11.81 -0.90 -1.37
N LEU A 405 11.27 -0.16 -0.38
CA LEU A 405 11.75 -0.23 1.01
C LEU A 405 11.62 -1.62 1.63
N ARG A 406 10.69 -2.44 1.12
CA ARG A 406 10.51 -3.85 1.47
C ARG A 406 10.18 -4.65 0.21
N ALA A 407 10.82 -5.81 0.06
CA ALA A 407 10.70 -6.69 -1.10
C ALA A 407 9.81 -7.91 -0.85
N ALA A 408 9.58 -8.29 0.41
CA ALA A 408 8.94 -9.57 0.74
C ALA A 408 7.43 -9.63 0.47
N GLN A 409 6.74 -8.49 0.42
CA GLN A 409 5.27 -8.46 0.44
C GLN A 409 4.61 -9.08 -0.82
N GLY A 410 3.48 -9.77 -0.60
CA GLY A 410 2.73 -10.48 -1.62
C GLY A 410 3.32 -11.86 -1.97
N LEU A 411 3.17 -12.24 -3.24
CA LEU A 411 3.76 -13.44 -3.83
C LEU A 411 5.02 -13.07 -4.60
N ARG A 412 6.15 -13.60 -4.15
CA ARG A 412 7.50 -13.39 -4.68
C ARG A 412 8.09 -14.71 -5.20
N ILE A 413 9.05 -14.65 -6.10
CA ILE A 413 9.67 -15.85 -6.69
C ILE A 413 11.19 -15.68 -6.68
N PHE A 414 11.90 -16.66 -6.13
CA PHE A 414 13.33 -16.83 -6.35
C PHE A 414 13.58 -17.90 -7.41
N VAL A 415 14.63 -17.71 -8.20
CA VAL A 415 15.14 -18.69 -9.17
C VAL A 415 16.50 -19.18 -8.71
N GLU A 416 16.75 -20.48 -8.87
CA GLU A 416 18.05 -21.06 -8.57
C GLU A 416 19.11 -20.46 -9.51
N SER A 417 20.18 -19.91 -8.93
CA SER A 417 21.24 -19.24 -9.67
C SER A 417 22.61 -19.67 -9.14
N PRO A 418 23.49 -20.22 -9.99
CA PRO A 418 24.84 -20.62 -9.57
C PRO A 418 25.72 -19.41 -9.19
N ASP A 419 25.37 -18.21 -9.65
CA ASP A 419 26.12 -16.98 -9.37
C ASP A 419 25.69 -16.33 -8.03
N ALA A 420 24.59 -16.79 -7.43
CA ALA A 420 24.12 -16.30 -6.15
C ALA A 420 24.84 -17.00 -4.97
N PRO A 421 25.34 -16.27 -3.95
CA PRO A 421 26.09 -16.86 -2.82
C PRO A 421 25.34 -17.96 -2.05
N ASN A 422 24.02 -17.85 -2.00
CA ASN A 422 23.12 -18.80 -1.32
C ASN A 422 22.32 -19.67 -2.32
N GLY A 423 22.66 -19.63 -3.60
CA GLY A 423 22.01 -20.39 -4.67
C GLY A 423 20.69 -19.82 -5.19
N TRP A 424 20.22 -18.68 -4.68
CA TRP A 424 18.94 -18.09 -5.06
C TRP A 424 19.06 -16.64 -5.51
N ALA A 425 18.39 -16.27 -6.60
CA ALA A 425 18.24 -14.90 -7.04
C ALA A 425 16.75 -14.51 -7.07
N LEU A 426 16.40 -13.33 -6.56
CA LEU A 426 15.01 -12.83 -6.55
C LEU A 426 14.61 -12.36 -7.95
N LEU A 427 13.46 -12.83 -8.46
CA LEU A 427 12.82 -12.23 -9.62
C LEU A 427 12.16 -10.92 -9.18
N ASP A 428 12.72 -9.79 -9.62
CA ASP A 428 12.28 -8.46 -9.23
C ASP A 428 12.07 -7.55 -10.45
N GLU A 429 12.99 -6.65 -10.78
CA GLU A 429 12.91 -5.81 -11.98
C GLU A 429 13.05 -6.66 -13.26
N SER A 430 11.98 -6.73 -14.06
CA SER A 430 11.94 -7.47 -15.33
C SER A 430 12.48 -6.64 -16.50
N SER A 431 12.96 -7.28 -17.57
CA SER A 431 13.41 -6.62 -18.80
C SER A 431 12.28 -5.85 -19.51
N ALA A 432 11.09 -6.44 -19.52
CA ALA A 432 9.86 -5.80 -19.97
C ALA A 432 8.64 -6.49 -19.34
N TRP A 433 7.53 -5.76 -19.32
CA TRP A 433 6.28 -6.16 -18.73
C TRP A 433 5.13 -5.87 -19.69
N ALA A 434 4.31 -6.88 -20.01
CA ALA A 434 3.08 -6.70 -20.77
C ALA A 434 1.87 -6.86 -19.88
N VAL A 435 0.98 -5.89 -19.95
CA VAL A 435 -0.24 -5.83 -19.16
C VAL A 435 -1.43 -5.92 -20.11
N GLY A 436 -2.36 -6.83 -19.85
CA GLY A 436 -3.70 -6.83 -20.42
C GLY A 436 -4.73 -6.45 -19.35
N LEU A 437 -6.02 -6.44 -19.70
CA LEU A 437 -7.07 -6.04 -18.76
C LEU A 437 -7.17 -7.00 -17.55
N ASP A 438 -6.93 -8.29 -17.74
CA ASP A 438 -6.97 -9.32 -16.68
C ASP A 438 -5.71 -10.20 -16.61
N SER A 439 -4.60 -9.72 -17.17
CA SER A 439 -3.34 -10.47 -17.16
C SER A 439 -2.11 -9.58 -17.11
N CYS A 440 -1.02 -10.12 -16.59
CA CYS A 440 0.30 -9.51 -16.54
C CYS A 440 1.34 -10.56 -16.94
N ARG A 441 2.31 -10.19 -17.78
CA ARG A 441 3.44 -11.04 -18.20
C ARG A 441 4.75 -10.29 -17.97
N TRP A 442 5.65 -10.89 -17.21
CA TRP A 442 7.00 -10.39 -16.95
C TRP A 442 8.00 -11.21 -17.74
N TRP A 443 8.96 -10.55 -18.37
CA TRP A 443 10.06 -11.21 -19.07
C TRP A 443 11.39 -10.85 -18.44
N TYR A 444 12.11 -11.86 -17.98
CA TYR A 444 13.43 -11.75 -17.38
C TYR A 444 14.45 -12.33 -18.35
N SER A 445 15.03 -11.47 -19.21
CA SER A 445 16.14 -11.84 -20.09
C SER A 445 17.44 -11.75 -19.33
N HIS A 446 18.22 -12.82 -19.27
CA HIS A 446 19.48 -12.87 -18.52
C HIS A 446 20.49 -13.77 -19.25
N ASP A 447 21.73 -13.82 -18.77
CA ASP A 447 22.81 -14.59 -19.43
C ASP A 447 22.50 -16.09 -19.61
N GLY A 448 21.64 -16.64 -18.74
CA GLY A 448 21.21 -18.03 -18.77
C GLY A 448 20.00 -18.32 -19.66
N GLY A 449 19.32 -17.30 -20.19
CA GLY A 449 18.12 -17.48 -21.01
C GLY A 449 17.03 -16.44 -20.80
N LEU A 450 15.79 -16.87 -21.02
CA LEU A 450 14.60 -16.02 -20.91
C LEU A 450 13.53 -16.73 -20.09
N ILE A 451 13.17 -16.14 -18.96
CA ILE A 451 12.10 -16.61 -18.09
C ILE A 451 10.90 -15.69 -18.28
N GLU A 452 9.72 -16.27 -18.50
CA GLU A 452 8.45 -15.57 -18.42
C GLU A 452 7.70 -16.00 -17.16
N VAL A 453 7.19 -15.01 -16.44
CA VAL A 453 6.16 -15.23 -15.41
C VAL A 453 4.87 -14.59 -15.91
N ALA A 454 3.73 -15.24 -15.72
CA ALA A 454 2.43 -14.68 -16.07
C ALA A 454 1.43 -14.88 -14.94
N SER A 455 0.69 -13.81 -14.64
CA SER A 455 -0.43 -13.80 -13.70
C SER A 455 -1.70 -13.44 -14.44
N ASN A 456 -2.83 -14.08 -14.09
CA ASN A 456 -4.12 -13.77 -14.69
C ASN A 456 -5.26 -13.87 -13.68
N ALA A 457 -6.34 -13.14 -13.95
CA ALA A 457 -7.59 -13.16 -13.19
C ALA A 457 -8.78 -13.33 -14.16
N PRO A 458 -8.92 -14.50 -14.80
CA PRO A 458 -9.95 -14.73 -15.82
C PRO A 458 -11.35 -14.39 -15.28
N ALA A 459 -12.09 -13.56 -16.00
CA ALA A 459 -13.39 -13.08 -15.54
C ALA A 459 -14.41 -14.24 -15.32
N GLN A 460 -14.27 -15.35 -16.03
CA GLN A 460 -15.23 -16.45 -16.05
C GLN A 460 -15.11 -17.42 -14.85
N SER A 461 -14.03 -17.34 -14.08
CA SER A 461 -13.78 -18.22 -12.93
C SER A 461 -13.24 -17.41 -11.75
N HIS A 462 -13.70 -17.70 -10.54
CA HIS A 462 -13.11 -17.12 -9.31
C HIS A 462 -11.80 -17.83 -8.96
N GLU A 463 -10.82 -17.71 -9.85
CA GLU A 463 -9.48 -18.29 -9.77
C GLU A 463 -8.44 -17.26 -10.24
N LEU A 464 -7.31 -17.19 -9.55
CA LEU A 464 -6.13 -16.45 -10.02
C LEU A 464 -5.08 -17.44 -10.51
N GLY A 465 -4.57 -17.25 -11.72
CA GLY A 465 -3.54 -18.11 -12.30
C GLY A 465 -2.15 -17.51 -12.15
N LEU A 466 -1.16 -18.37 -11.88
CA LEU A 466 0.27 -18.07 -11.99
C LEU A 466 0.93 -19.12 -12.88
N SER A 467 1.73 -18.72 -13.86
CA SER A 467 2.56 -19.63 -14.63
C SER A 467 3.99 -19.11 -14.78
N ILE A 468 4.96 -20.00 -14.70
CA ILE A 468 6.38 -19.71 -14.93
C ILE A 468 6.84 -20.57 -16.11
N ARG A 469 7.47 -19.96 -17.11
CA ARG A 469 7.96 -20.60 -18.32
C ARG A 469 9.42 -20.23 -18.56
N VAL A 470 10.30 -21.21 -18.69
CA VAL A 470 11.63 -21.00 -19.26
C VAL A 470 11.49 -21.07 -20.79
N LEU A 471 11.44 -19.91 -21.44
CA LEU A 471 11.28 -19.80 -22.89
C LEU A 471 12.57 -20.14 -23.64
N SER A 472 13.71 -19.83 -23.04
CA SER A 472 15.05 -20.19 -23.51
C SER A 472 15.94 -20.42 -22.29
N GLY A 473 16.91 -21.34 -22.41
CA GLY A 473 17.79 -21.73 -21.30
C GLY A 473 17.48 -23.13 -20.74
N PRO A 474 18.28 -23.61 -19.77
CA PRO A 474 18.06 -24.89 -19.12
C PRO A 474 16.86 -24.86 -18.16
N ALA A 475 16.36 -26.04 -17.79
CA ALA A 475 15.43 -26.18 -16.67
C ALA A 475 16.09 -25.68 -15.36
N VAL A 476 15.35 -24.96 -14.53
CA VAL A 476 15.84 -24.35 -13.27
C VAL A 476 14.86 -24.57 -12.13
N GLY A 477 15.35 -24.57 -10.89
CA GLY A 477 14.53 -24.63 -9.69
C GLY A 477 13.92 -23.27 -9.35
N PHE A 478 12.70 -23.27 -8.83
CA PHE A 478 12.01 -22.08 -8.34
C PHE A 478 11.63 -22.24 -6.87
N LEU A 479 11.66 -21.14 -6.13
CA LEU A 479 11.09 -21.02 -4.80
C LEU A 479 10.02 -19.93 -4.85
N ILE A 480 8.76 -20.35 -4.74
CA ILE A 480 7.58 -19.48 -4.79
C ILE A 480 7.18 -19.18 -3.35
N CYS A 481 7.16 -17.91 -2.97
CA CYS A 481 6.95 -17.46 -1.59
C CYS A 481 5.68 -16.62 -1.52
N ALA A 482 4.68 -17.08 -0.74
CA ALA A 482 3.43 -16.36 -0.54
C ALA A 482 3.34 -15.85 0.91
N HIS A 483 3.34 -14.53 1.09
CA HIS A 483 3.15 -13.88 2.38
C HIS A 483 1.66 -13.82 2.73
N VAL A 484 1.26 -14.59 3.73
CA VAL A 484 -0.15 -14.77 4.13
C VAL A 484 -0.58 -13.63 5.05
N ALA A 485 -1.77 -13.10 4.79
CA ALA A 485 -2.37 -11.97 5.51
C ALA A 485 -3.85 -12.24 5.88
N LEU A 486 -4.15 -13.45 6.37
CA LEU A 486 -5.47 -13.87 6.83
C LEU A 486 -5.81 -13.27 8.21
N GLY A 487 -6.11 -11.97 8.22
CA GLY A 487 -6.42 -11.20 9.42
C GLY A 487 -5.19 -10.53 10.05
N GLY A 488 -5.42 -9.84 11.17
CA GLY A 488 -4.38 -9.13 11.91
C GLY A 488 -3.76 -7.98 11.11
N ASP A 489 -2.46 -7.80 11.29
CA ASP A 489 -1.71 -6.65 10.78
C ASP A 489 -1.06 -6.86 9.41
N ASP A 490 -1.81 -7.41 8.45
CA ASP A 490 -1.33 -7.65 7.07
C ASP A 490 -0.07 -8.55 7.03
N GLY A 491 -0.06 -9.58 7.90
CA GLY A 491 1.04 -10.54 8.03
C GLY A 491 2.29 -10.01 8.73
N GLN A 492 2.22 -8.88 9.44
CA GLN A 492 3.35 -8.37 10.26
C GLN A 492 3.54 -9.13 11.57
N ASP A 493 2.45 -9.59 12.20
CA ASP A 493 2.53 -10.35 13.44
C ASP A 493 2.98 -11.80 13.14
N PRO A 494 3.89 -12.37 13.94
CA PRO A 494 4.39 -13.74 13.76
C PRO A 494 3.35 -14.75 14.26
N GLU A 495 2.30 -14.97 13.46
CA GLU A 495 1.32 -16.02 13.72
C GLU A 495 1.19 -16.92 12.48
N PRO A 496 1.71 -18.17 12.52
CA PRO A 496 1.78 -19.01 11.34
C PRO A 496 0.38 -19.53 10.99
N PRO A 497 -0.04 -19.50 9.71
CA PRO A 497 -1.37 -19.97 9.32
C PRO A 497 -1.50 -21.48 9.50
N LEU A 498 -2.73 -21.97 9.59
CA LEU A 498 -3.01 -23.40 9.56
C LEU A 498 -2.86 -23.91 8.12
N LEU A 499 -2.00 -24.92 7.92
CA LEU A 499 -1.67 -25.47 6.60
C LEU A 499 -2.02 -26.95 6.52
N ASP A 500 -2.58 -27.34 5.38
CA ASP A 500 -2.86 -28.72 5.00
C ASP A 500 -2.48 -28.88 3.52
N HIS A 501 -1.72 -29.90 3.17
CA HIS A 501 -1.26 -30.09 1.78
C HIS A 501 -1.29 -31.54 1.34
N ASP A 502 -1.42 -31.71 0.03
CA ASP A 502 -1.41 -32.98 -0.67
C ASP A 502 -0.62 -32.85 -1.99
N ASP A 503 -0.58 -33.92 -2.78
CA ASP A 503 0.14 -33.98 -4.05
C ASP A 503 -0.34 -32.96 -5.11
N HIS A 504 -1.51 -32.35 -4.90
CA HIS A 504 -2.18 -31.45 -5.83
C HIS A 504 -2.31 -30.01 -5.33
N GLY A 505 -1.89 -29.70 -4.09
CA GLY A 505 -2.02 -28.34 -3.56
C GLY A 505 -1.79 -28.18 -2.07
N VAL A 506 -1.74 -26.91 -1.65
CA VAL A 506 -1.70 -26.49 -0.23
C VAL A 506 -2.85 -25.56 0.08
N THR A 507 -3.61 -25.92 1.11
CA THR A 507 -4.74 -25.17 1.66
C THR A 507 -4.29 -24.42 2.90
N VAL A 508 -4.61 -23.12 2.94
CA VAL A 508 -4.31 -22.19 4.02
C VAL A 508 -5.61 -21.80 4.71
N ARG A 509 -5.63 -21.87 6.04
CA ARG A 509 -6.80 -21.53 6.86
C ARG A 509 -6.48 -20.44 7.88
N PRO A 510 -7.47 -19.58 8.21
CA PRO A 510 -7.39 -18.63 9.30
C PRO A 510 -6.93 -19.27 10.60
N VAL A 511 -6.15 -18.52 11.39
CA VAL A 511 -5.78 -18.96 12.74
C VAL A 511 -6.99 -18.87 13.66
N VAL A 512 -7.21 -19.89 14.48
CA VAL A 512 -8.36 -19.97 15.39
C VAL A 512 -8.34 -18.78 16.34
N GLY A 513 -9.46 -18.03 16.40
CA GLY A 513 -9.59 -16.84 17.23
C GLY A 513 -9.24 -15.52 16.53
N SER A 514 -8.67 -15.57 15.32
CA SER A 514 -8.52 -14.37 14.48
C SER A 514 -9.86 -13.76 14.07
N GLU A 515 -9.86 -12.49 13.69
CA GLU A 515 -11.06 -11.79 13.22
C GLU A 515 -11.68 -12.51 12.01
N ILE A 516 -10.84 -12.94 11.06
CA ILE A 516 -11.31 -13.63 9.86
C ILE A 516 -11.82 -15.04 10.17
N ALA A 517 -11.21 -15.78 11.11
CA ALA A 517 -11.76 -17.06 11.59
C ALA A 517 -13.10 -16.89 12.31
N THR A 518 -13.30 -15.77 13.01
CA THR A 518 -14.58 -15.46 13.66
C THR A 518 -15.68 -15.20 12.63
N ARG A 519 -15.33 -14.50 11.54
CA ARG A 519 -16.26 -14.18 10.45
C ARG A 519 -16.53 -15.37 9.54
N PHE A 520 -15.50 -16.19 9.28
CA PHE A 520 -15.51 -17.33 8.37
C PHE A 520 -14.79 -18.55 8.98
N PRO A 521 -15.44 -19.27 9.91
CA PRO A 521 -14.78 -20.36 10.67
C PRO A 521 -14.24 -21.50 9.81
N ASP A 522 -14.94 -21.82 8.72
CA ASP A 522 -14.55 -22.86 7.77
C ASP A 522 -13.79 -22.30 6.55
N GLY A 523 -13.46 -21.01 6.55
CA GLY A 523 -12.89 -20.31 5.41
C GLY A 523 -11.48 -20.80 5.05
N TRP A 524 -11.15 -20.81 3.76
CA TRP A 524 -9.82 -21.20 3.28
C TRP A 524 -9.49 -20.59 1.93
N PHE A 525 -8.19 -20.58 1.60
CA PHE A 525 -7.74 -20.45 0.21
C PHE A 525 -6.69 -21.52 -0.11
N ARG A 526 -6.52 -21.84 -1.39
CA ARG A 526 -5.68 -22.95 -1.82
C ARG A 526 -4.87 -22.59 -3.05
N PHE A 527 -3.58 -22.92 -3.03
CA PHE A 527 -2.77 -23.05 -4.23
C PHE A 527 -2.86 -24.48 -4.75
N SER A 528 -3.25 -24.67 -6.00
CA SER A 528 -3.38 -25.97 -6.66
C SER A 528 -2.44 -26.11 -7.85
N TRP A 529 -1.91 -27.31 -8.07
CA TRP A 529 -0.97 -27.62 -9.16
C TRP A 529 -1.16 -29.02 -9.72
N GLN A 530 -0.52 -29.31 -10.86
CA GLN A 530 -0.44 -30.67 -11.37
C GLN A 530 0.56 -31.50 -10.56
N GLN A 531 0.22 -32.74 -10.25
CA GLN A 531 1.08 -33.64 -9.45
C GLN A 531 2.51 -33.68 -10.01
N GLY A 532 3.50 -33.53 -9.12
CA GLY A 532 4.92 -33.48 -9.47
C GLY A 532 5.46 -32.10 -9.88
N THR A 533 4.62 -31.06 -9.91
CA THR A 533 5.06 -29.68 -10.17
C THR A 533 5.84 -29.08 -8.99
N ILE A 534 5.28 -29.21 -7.79
CA ILE A 534 5.90 -28.79 -6.52
C ILE A 534 6.45 -30.04 -5.84
N ASP A 535 7.72 -30.01 -5.47
CA ASP A 535 8.37 -31.12 -4.75
C ASP A 535 8.31 -30.96 -3.24
N GLN A 536 8.28 -29.71 -2.76
CA GLN A 536 8.24 -29.41 -1.33
C GLN A 536 7.36 -28.19 -1.03
N VAL A 537 6.48 -28.35 -0.03
CA VAL A 537 5.76 -27.24 0.62
C VAL A 537 6.38 -27.01 1.99
N CYS A 538 6.79 -25.78 2.26
CA CYS A 538 7.45 -25.33 3.48
C CYS A 538 6.76 -24.08 4.06
N ARG A 539 7.17 -23.65 5.26
CA ARG A 539 6.79 -22.35 5.82
C ARG A 539 7.93 -21.35 5.59
N ASP A 540 8.21 -20.51 6.58
CA ASP A 540 9.23 -19.47 6.53
C ASP A 540 10.65 -20.00 6.75
N GLU A 541 10.84 -21.22 7.23
CA GLU A 541 12.18 -21.77 7.52
C GLU A 541 13.14 -21.73 6.32
N VAL A 542 12.62 -21.90 5.10
CA VAL A 542 13.43 -21.85 3.86
C VAL A 542 13.80 -20.43 3.43
N LEU A 543 13.18 -19.42 4.04
CA LEU A 543 13.48 -18.01 3.79
C LEU A 543 14.67 -17.53 4.64
N PHE A 544 15.08 -18.30 5.65
CA PHE A 544 16.23 -17.99 6.50
C PHE A 544 17.43 -18.87 6.14
N LEU A 545 18.62 -18.29 6.15
CA LEU A 545 19.85 -19.02 5.82
C LEU A 545 20.24 -20.07 6.88
N ASP A 546 19.70 -19.96 8.10
CA ASP A 546 19.87 -20.94 9.17
C ASP A 546 18.87 -22.12 9.08
N GLY A 547 17.88 -22.05 8.17
CA GLY A 547 16.84 -23.06 8.02
C GLY A 547 15.87 -23.15 9.19
N GLN A 548 15.76 -22.12 10.03
CA GLN A 548 14.90 -22.12 11.22
C GLN A 548 13.69 -21.21 11.04
N SER A 549 12.50 -21.77 11.31
CA SER A 549 11.25 -21.01 11.38
C SER A 549 11.32 -19.94 12.47
N ARG A 550 10.77 -18.76 12.16
CA ARG A 550 10.47 -17.68 13.12
C ARG A 550 8.96 -17.51 13.31
N ASP A 551 8.20 -18.55 12.96
CA ASP A 551 6.74 -18.64 13.04
C ASP A 551 6.04 -17.52 12.27
N LEU A 552 6.64 -17.08 11.16
CA LEU A 552 6.07 -16.05 10.30
C LEU A 552 4.93 -16.62 9.43
N PRO A 553 3.97 -15.76 9.00
CA PRO A 553 2.83 -16.20 8.23
C PRO A 553 3.15 -16.43 6.75
N TRP A 554 3.89 -17.51 6.44
CA TRP A 554 4.33 -17.83 5.08
C TRP A 554 3.94 -19.23 4.63
N VAL A 555 3.75 -19.33 3.32
CA VAL A 555 3.75 -20.60 2.59
C VAL A 555 4.79 -20.48 1.49
N THR A 556 5.69 -21.45 1.43
CA THR A 556 6.70 -21.54 0.39
C THR A 556 6.56 -22.86 -0.38
N MET A 557 6.76 -22.80 -1.68
CA MET A 557 6.63 -23.93 -2.59
C MET A 557 7.89 -24.01 -3.44
N ARG A 558 8.64 -25.10 -3.30
CA ARG A 558 9.85 -25.37 -4.08
C ARG A 558 9.51 -26.24 -5.28
N THR A 559 10.28 -26.07 -6.36
CA THR A 559 10.29 -26.98 -7.49
C THR A 559 11.65 -27.65 -7.65
N THR A 560 11.64 -28.84 -8.25
CA THR A 560 12.83 -29.36 -8.93
C THR A 560 13.11 -28.54 -10.19
N ALA A 561 14.26 -28.79 -10.84
CA ALA A 561 14.60 -28.13 -12.10
C ALA A 561 13.52 -28.41 -13.17
N THR A 562 12.81 -27.36 -13.59
CA THR A 562 11.71 -27.44 -14.55
C THR A 562 11.76 -26.29 -15.55
N THR A 563 11.06 -26.46 -16.68
CA THR A 563 10.83 -25.38 -17.66
C THR A 563 9.42 -24.80 -17.54
N TYR A 564 8.55 -25.42 -16.74
CA TYR A 564 7.16 -25.00 -16.60
C TYR A 564 6.60 -25.26 -15.21
N VAL A 565 5.93 -24.25 -14.67
CA VAL A 565 5.14 -24.31 -13.44
C VAL A 565 3.79 -23.66 -13.72
N ARG A 566 2.72 -24.24 -13.20
CA ARG A 566 1.39 -23.62 -13.18
C ARG A 566 0.73 -23.83 -11.83
N LEU A 567 0.35 -22.72 -11.22
CA LEU A 567 -0.46 -22.68 -9.99
C LEU A 567 -1.80 -22.00 -10.27
N ALA A 568 -2.82 -22.46 -9.55
CA ALA A 568 -4.12 -21.82 -9.45
C ALA A 568 -4.40 -21.47 -7.99
N LEU A 569 -4.74 -20.22 -7.70
CA LEU A 569 -5.21 -19.77 -6.39
C LEU A 569 -6.74 -19.68 -6.42
N THR A 570 -7.40 -20.49 -5.60
CA THR A 570 -8.85 -20.45 -5.37
C THR A 570 -9.14 -20.16 -3.90
N SER A 571 -10.35 -19.67 -3.62
CA SER A 571 -10.78 -19.28 -2.28
C SER A 571 -12.22 -19.72 -2.03
N ASP A 572 -12.52 -20.02 -0.77
CA ASP A 572 -13.85 -20.23 -0.19
C ASP A 572 -13.79 -19.68 1.23
N LEU A 573 -13.34 -18.42 1.36
CA LEU A 573 -13.45 -17.68 2.61
C LEU A 573 -14.91 -17.36 2.87
N ILE A 574 -15.66 -16.98 1.83
CA ILE A 574 -17.09 -16.69 1.95
C ILE A 574 -17.88 -17.95 1.63
N PRO A 575 -18.70 -18.48 2.56
CA PRO A 575 -19.40 -19.73 2.35
C PRO A 575 -20.24 -19.73 1.08
N THR A 576 -20.16 -20.81 0.31
CA THR A 576 -20.97 -21.02 -0.91
C THR A 576 -22.47 -20.76 -0.68
N ALA A 577 -23.01 -21.10 0.50
CA ALA A 577 -24.40 -20.86 0.85
C ALA A 577 -24.77 -19.36 0.95
N ASP A 578 -23.81 -18.50 1.28
CA ASP A 578 -23.98 -17.05 1.30
C ASP A 578 -23.82 -16.44 -0.09
N LEU A 579 -22.85 -16.93 -0.88
CA LEU A 579 -22.72 -16.55 -2.29
C LEU A 579 -23.98 -16.88 -3.09
N ALA A 580 -24.61 -18.03 -2.84
CA ALA A 580 -25.85 -18.44 -3.50
C ALA A 580 -27.06 -17.52 -3.24
N LYS A 581 -27.00 -16.63 -2.23
CA LYS A 581 -28.05 -15.64 -1.94
C LYS A 581 -27.91 -14.37 -2.78
N GLN A 582 -26.79 -14.17 -3.45
CA GLN A 582 -26.53 -12.96 -4.22
C GLN A 582 -27.27 -12.96 -5.55
N VAL A 583 -27.83 -11.81 -5.90
CA VAL A 583 -28.43 -11.58 -7.22
C VAL A 583 -27.37 -10.92 -8.09
N LEU A 584 -26.73 -11.71 -8.96
CA LEU A 584 -25.73 -11.23 -9.89
C LEU A 584 -26.38 -10.80 -11.21
N VAL A 585 -25.97 -9.64 -11.73
CA VAL A 585 -26.39 -9.12 -13.02
C VAL A 585 -25.22 -9.24 -13.99
N LYS A 586 -25.34 -10.13 -14.98
CA LYS A 586 -24.35 -10.27 -16.05
C LYS A 586 -24.51 -9.14 -17.07
N GLN A 587 -23.42 -8.87 -17.80
CA GLN A 587 -23.45 -7.97 -18.95
C GLN A 587 -24.52 -8.41 -19.96
N SER A 588 -25.34 -7.47 -20.41
CA SER A 588 -26.28 -7.68 -21.51
C SER A 588 -25.77 -6.94 -22.74
N LEU A 589 -25.35 -7.69 -23.77
CA LEU A 589 -25.03 -7.13 -25.08
C LEU A 589 -26.24 -7.33 -25.98
N VAL A 590 -26.94 -6.24 -26.33
CA VAL A 590 -28.06 -6.30 -27.27
C VAL A 590 -27.51 -6.69 -28.64
N GLY A 591 -27.82 -7.91 -29.10
CA GLY A 591 -27.58 -8.35 -30.48
C GLY A 591 -26.20 -8.95 -30.80
N GLN A 592 -25.41 -9.38 -29.80
CA GLN A 592 -24.16 -10.12 -30.04
C GLN A 592 -24.15 -11.49 -29.32
N THR A 593 -23.48 -12.47 -29.94
CA THR A 593 -23.14 -13.78 -29.36
C THR A 593 -22.19 -13.61 -28.16
N GLU A 594 -22.21 -14.54 -27.21
CA GLU A 594 -21.39 -14.54 -25.98
C GLU A 594 -19.89 -14.31 -26.25
N SER A 595 -19.45 -13.05 -26.21
CA SER A 595 -18.04 -12.66 -26.24
C SER A 595 -17.45 -12.84 -24.83
N PRO A 596 -16.14 -13.15 -24.69
CA PRO A 596 -15.46 -13.01 -23.40
C PRO A 596 -15.70 -11.63 -22.79
N PHE A 597 -15.79 -11.54 -21.46
CA PHE A 597 -16.26 -10.34 -20.75
C PHE A 597 -15.50 -9.08 -21.15
N TRP A 598 -14.16 -9.12 -21.12
CA TRP A 598 -13.34 -7.97 -21.47
C TRP A 598 -13.38 -7.59 -22.95
N ASP A 599 -13.57 -8.56 -23.85
CA ASP A 599 -13.78 -8.28 -25.26
C ASP A 599 -15.13 -7.56 -25.47
N GLY A 600 -16.17 -7.95 -24.74
CA GLY A 600 -17.47 -7.29 -24.74
C GLY A 600 -17.41 -5.85 -24.22
N ILE A 601 -16.72 -5.63 -23.10
CA ILE A 601 -16.48 -4.28 -22.55
C ILE A 601 -15.67 -3.42 -23.53
N SER A 602 -14.53 -3.93 -24.01
CA SER A 602 -13.66 -3.23 -24.96
C SER A 602 -14.40 -2.89 -26.24
N GLY A 603 -15.19 -3.84 -26.77
CA GLY A 603 -16.04 -3.67 -27.94
C GLY A 603 -17.08 -2.56 -27.79
N SER A 604 -17.63 -2.38 -26.58
CA SER A 604 -18.67 -1.40 -26.27
C SER A 604 -18.15 0.04 -26.23
N VAL A 605 -16.85 0.24 -26.02
CA VAL A 605 -16.22 1.57 -25.94
C VAL A 605 -15.38 1.92 -27.17
N ARG A 606 -15.39 1.09 -28.22
CA ARG A 606 -14.59 1.32 -29.44
C ARG A 606 -15.00 2.60 -30.16
N LEU A 607 -14.01 3.33 -30.65
CA LEU A 607 -14.17 4.48 -31.52
C LEU A 607 -13.59 4.18 -32.90
N ARG A 608 -14.36 4.43 -33.95
CA ARG A 608 -13.90 4.32 -35.33
C ARG A 608 -14.07 5.65 -36.05
N PRO A 609 -12.98 6.30 -36.48
CA PRO A 609 -13.10 7.49 -37.30
C PRO A 609 -13.64 7.12 -38.68
N PRO A 610 -14.37 8.03 -39.37
CA PRO A 610 -14.64 7.88 -40.79
C PRO A 610 -13.34 7.69 -41.58
N ALA A 611 -13.42 7.01 -42.72
CA ALA A 611 -12.29 6.90 -43.65
C ALA A 611 -11.75 8.31 -43.99
N ASP A 612 -10.43 8.45 -44.04
CA ASP A 612 -9.71 9.70 -44.33
C ASP A 612 -9.95 10.86 -43.34
N SER A 613 -10.48 10.57 -42.14
CA SER A 613 -10.67 11.61 -41.12
C SER A 613 -9.32 12.24 -40.71
N PRO A 614 -9.21 13.58 -40.69
CA PRO A 614 -8.00 14.25 -40.20
C PRO A 614 -7.75 14.02 -38.71
N LEU A 615 -8.75 13.50 -37.97
CA LEU A 615 -8.66 13.17 -36.54
C LEU A 615 -8.38 11.69 -36.28
N ALA A 616 -8.07 10.90 -37.31
CA ALA A 616 -7.93 9.45 -37.16
C ALA A 616 -6.85 9.04 -36.13
N LYS A 617 -5.76 9.82 -36.03
CA LYS A 617 -4.67 9.56 -35.08
C LYS A 617 -5.10 9.85 -33.63
N GLU A 618 -5.78 10.95 -33.40
CA GLU A 618 -6.33 11.33 -32.10
C GLU A 618 -7.39 10.32 -31.65
N VAL A 619 -8.30 9.94 -32.55
CA VAL A 619 -9.32 8.92 -32.26
C VAL A 619 -8.67 7.57 -31.96
N SER A 620 -7.61 7.17 -32.68
CA SER A 620 -6.89 5.93 -32.40
C SER A 620 -6.24 5.91 -31.02
N ARG A 621 -5.76 7.05 -30.50
CA ARG A 621 -5.24 7.14 -29.12
C ARG A 621 -6.36 6.96 -28.09
N LEU A 622 -7.51 7.58 -28.32
CA LEU A 622 -8.68 7.41 -27.47
C LEU A 622 -9.20 5.96 -27.51
N ASP A 623 -9.30 5.37 -28.70
CA ASP A 623 -9.72 3.98 -28.89
C ASP A 623 -8.82 2.99 -28.14
N ALA A 624 -7.50 3.24 -28.12
CA ALA A 624 -6.55 2.38 -27.40
C ALA A 624 -6.69 2.46 -25.87
N ILE A 625 -6.99 3.63 -25.30
CA ILE A 625 -7.05 3.83 -23.84
C ILE A 625 -8.44 3.56 -23.23
N LEU A 626 -9.51 3.68 -24.00
CA LEU A 626 -10.89 3.55 -23.47
C LEU A 626 -11.16 2.21 -22.76
N PRO A 627 -10.70 1.05 -23.24
CA PRO A 627 -10.83 -0.21 -22.51
C PRO A 627 -10.16 -0.19 -21.13
N TRP A 628 -9.03 0.50 -21.00
CA TRP A 628 -8.31 0.66 -19.74
C TRP A 628 -9.07 1.55 -18.76
N PHE A 629 -9.63 2.67 -19.23
CA PHE A 629 -10.50 3.50 -18.37
C PHE A 629 -11.79 2.78 -17.97
N ALA A 630 -12.35 1.94 -18.84
CA ALA A 630 -13.49 1.11 -18.48
C ALA A 630 -13.10 0.05 -17.43
N HIS A 631 -11.92 -0.56 -17.56
CA HIS A 631 -11.36 -1.45 -16.56
C HIS A 631 -11.19 -0.75 -15.20
N ASP A 632 -10.53 0.40 -15.17
CA ASP A 632 -10.27 1.14 -13.93
C ASP A 632 -11.56 1.61 -13.26
N ALA A 633 -12.55 2.04 -14.06
CA ALA A 633 -13.87 2.38 -13.57
C ALA A 633 -14.63 1.17 -13.00
N LEU A 634 -14.45 -0.03 -13.58
CA LEU A 634 -15.00 -1.27 -13.04
C LEU A 634 -14.29 -1.71 -11.76
N VAL A 635 -12.97 -1.51 -11.63
CA VAL A 635 -12.25 -1.74 -10.37
C VAL A 635 -12.76 -0.77 -9.30
N HIS A 636 -12.80 0.53 -9.60
CA HIS A 636 -13.36 1.55 -8.70
C HIS A 636 -14.80 1.23 -8.27
N TYR A 637 -15.61 0.68 -9.17
CA TYR A 637 -16.98 0.30 -8.89
C TYR A 637 -17.11 -1.01 -8.08
N LEU A 638 -16.50 -2.09 -8.53
CA LEU A 638 -16.79 -3.44 -8.04
C LEU A 638 -15.79 -3.93 -6.99
N SER A 639 -14.59 -3.35 -6.96
CA SER A 639 -13.46 -3.76 -6.14
C SER A 639 -12.68 -2.52 -5.67
N PRO A 640 -13.32 -1.55 -4.97
CA PRO A 640 -12.82 -0.18 -4.80
C PRO A 640 -11.51 -0.13 -4.01
N ARG A 641 -10.39 -0.10 -4.76
CA ARG A 641 -9.05 0.20 -4.29
C ARG A 641 -8.19 0.69 -5.46
N GLY A 642 -7.14 1.43 -5.15
CA GLY A 642 -6.10 1.84 -6.09
C GLY A 642 -4.76 1.17 -5.80
N LEU A 643 -3.71 1.65 -6.50
CA LEU A 643 -2.34 1.22 -6.24
C LEU A 643 -1.82 1.81 -4.92
N GLU A 644 -1.83 3.14 -4.78
CA GLU A 644 -1.43 3.81 -3.54
C GLU A 644 -2.56 3.87 -2.51
N GLN A 645 -3.78 4.12 -2.96
CA GLN A 645 -4.97 4.02 -2.13
C GLN A 645 -5.40 2.55 -2.02
N SER A 646 -4.51 1.74 -1.45
CA SER A 646 -4.68 0.29 -1.37
C SER A 646 -5.82 -0.09 -0.43
N THR A 647 -6.10 0.70 0.61
CA THR A 647 -7.26 0.47 1.48
C THR A 647 -8.48 1.25 0.99
N GLY A 648 -9.54 0.50 0.71
CA GLY A 648 -10.85 0.99 0.32
C GLY A 648 -11.93 0.01 0.76
N GLY A 649 -12.80 -0.42 -0.15
CA GLY A 649 -13.83 -1.44 0.11
C GLY A 649 -15.24 -0.89 0.29
N ALA A 650 -15.37 0.32 0.84
CA ALA A 650 -16.64 1.06 0.84
C ALA A 650 -16.83 1.84 -0.48
N TRP A 651 -18.06 2.21 -0.78
CA TRP A 651 -18.35 3.23 -1.79
C TRP A 651 -18.42 4.60 -1.16
N GLY A 652 -17.64 5.56 -1.67
CA GLY A 652 -17.95 6.96 -1.47
C GLY A 652 -19.29 7.28 -2.13
N THR A 653 -20.22 7.91 -1.40
CA THR A 653 -21.58 8.14 -1.89
C THR A 653 -21.57 8.95 -3.19
N ARG A 654 -20.75 10.01 -3.23
CA ARG A 654 -20.58 10.83 -4.43
C ARG A 654 -19.90 10.06 -5.56
N ASP A 655 -18.93 9.22 -5.22
CA ASP A 655 -18.06 8.55 -6.20
C ASP A 655 -18.85 7.46 -6.95
N ALA A 656 -19.66 6.69 -6.22
CA ALA A 656 -20.58 5.71 -6.78
C ALA A 656 -21.64 6.33 -7.70
N CYS A 657 -22.06 7.56 -7.40
CA CYS A 657 -23.03 8.31 -8.21
C CYS A 657 -22.42 9.00 -9.44
N GLN A 658 -21.08 9.01 -9.59
CA GLN A 658 -20.38 9.64 -10.70
C GLN A 658 -19.80 8.59 -11.65
N GLY A 659 -18.65 8.00 -11.27
CA GLY A 659 -17.90 7.08 -12.14
C GLY A 659 -18.73 5.87 -12.56
N PRO A 660 -19.28 5.08 -11.60
CA PRO A 660 -20.09 3.91 -11.91
C PRO A 660 -21.39 4.22 -12.64
N VAL A 661 -22.13 5.27 -12.23
CA VAL A 661 -23.36 5.69 -12.96
C VAL A 661 -23.04 6.06 -14.41
N GLY A 662 -22.03 6.91 -14.63
CA GLY A 662 -21.60 7.32 -15.96
C GLY A 662 -21.13 6.14 -16.82
N LEU A 663 -20.37 5.21 -16.23
CA LEU A 663 -19.93 3.98 -16.88
C LEU A 663 -21.12 3.12 -17.32
N LEU A 664 -22.04 2.80 -16.41
CA LEU A 664 -23.17 1.92 -16.69
C LEU A 664 -24.16 2.53 -17.70
N ILE A 665 -24.35 3.85 -17.67
CA ILE A 665 -25.10 4.56 -18.72
C ILE A 665 -24.40 4.42 -20.07
N SER A 666 -23.08 4.67 -20.12
CA SER A 666 -22.29 4.62 -21.36
C SER A 666 -22.26 3.21 -21.97
N LEU A 667 -22.23 2.17 -21.13
CA LEU A 667 -22.30 0.77 -21.55
C LEU A 667 -23.73 0.27 -21.83
N GLY A 668 -24.76 1.10 -21.59
CA GLY A 668 -26.17 0.73 -21.76
C GLY A 668 -26.65 -0.35 -20.76
N GLN A 669 -26.00 -0.51 -19.61
CA GLN A 669 -26.24 -1.58 -18.64
C GLN A 669 -27.29 -1.17 -17.60
N THR A 670 -28.53 -1.03 -18.05
CA THR A 670 -29.64 -0.47 -17.24
C THR A 670 -30.03 -1.32 -16.03
N ALA A 671 -29.89 -2.65 -16.11
CA ALA A 671 -30.18 -3.56 -14.99
C ALA A 671 -29.17 -3.39 -13.84
N ALA A 672 -27.88 -3.33 -14.17
CA ALA A 672 -26.82 -3.05 -13.19
C ALA A 672 -26.94 -1.63 -12.63
N LEU A 673 -27.28 -0.65 -13.48
CA LEU A 673 -27.54 0.73 -13.03
C LEU A 673 -28.70 0.78 -12.03
N ARG A 674 -29.78 0.04 -12.27
CA ARG A 674 -30.90 -0.07 -11.32
C ARG A 674 -30.46 -0.62 -9.97
N ASP A 675 -29.65 -1.69 -9.96
CA ASP A 675 -29.11 -2.27 -8.72
C ASP A 675 -28.23 -1.26 -7.95
N LEU A 676 -27.35 -0.55 -8.66
CA LEU A 676 -26.52 0.52 -8.08
C LEU A 676 -27.39 1.60 -7.40
N ILE A 677 -28.41 2.12 -8.09
CA ILE A 677 -29.32 3.12 -7.50
C ILE A 677 -29.99 2.57 -6.24
N LEU A 678 -30.50 1.34 -6.27
CA LEU A 678 -31.13 0.73 -5.10
C LEU A 678 -30.16 0.55 -3.92
N ARG A 679 -28.90 0.21 -4.17
CA ARG A 679 -27.86 0.11 -3.12
C ARG A 679 -27.51 1.46 -2.53
N VAL A 680 -27.37 2.50 -3.35
CA VAL A 680 -27.15 3.88 -2.87
C VAL A 680 -28.31 4.31 -1.98
N TYR A 681 -29.56 4.08 -2.40
CA TYR A 681 -30.73 4.46 -1.61
C TYR A 681 -30.90 3.63 -0.34
N ARG A 682 -30.45 2.37 -0.33
CA ARG A 682 -30.38 1.53 0.88
C ARG A 682 -29.44 2.11 1.94
N ALA A 683 -28.42 2.84 1.52
CA ALA A 683 -27.48 3.50 2.41
C ALA A 683 -27.94 4.89 2.89
N GLN A 684 -29.15 5.33 2.52
CA GLN A 684 -29.66 6.63 2.98
C GLN A 684 -29.97 6.58 4.47
N ASN A 685 -29.53 7.61 5.20
CA ASN A 685 -29.90 7.79 6.59
C ASN A 685 -31.41 7.99 6.72
N ALA A 686 -31.99 7.52 7.83
CA ALA A 686 -33.41 7.76 8.14
C ALA A 686 -33.77 9.26 8.20
N ARG A 687 -32.78 10.12 8.49
CA ARG A 687 -32.87 11.59 8.51
C ARG A 687 -32.84 12.26 7.12
N GLY A 688 -32.59 11.50 6.05
CA GLY A 688 -32.75 11.93 4.66
C GLY A 688 -31.47 12.29 3.90
N ASP A 689 -30.31 12.37 4.55
CA ASP A 689 -29.00 12.50 3.90
C ASP A 689 -28.31 11.13 3.71
N TRP A 690 -27.06 11.14 3.26
CA TRP A 690 -26.20 9.97 3.13
C TRP A 690 -24.88 10.19 3.88
N PRO A 691 -24.21 9.13 4.34
CA PRO A 691 -22.86 9.22 4.85
C PRO A 691 -21.88 9.57 3.73
N GLN A 692 -20.66 9.96 4.12
CA GLN A 692 -19.58 10.25 3.18
C GLN A 692 -19.26 9.03 2.30
N SER A 693 -19.23 7.86 2.94
CA SER A 693 -19.07 6.55 2.31
C SER A 693 -19.91 5.49 3.05
N PHE A 694 -20.20 4.37 2.40
CA PHE A 694 -20.96 3.27 2.98
C PHE A 694 -20.51 1.91 2.43
N GLU A 695 -20.73 0.87 3.25
CA GLU A 695 -20.53 -0.52 2.86
C GLU A 695 -21.69 -1.01 2.00
N PHE A 696 -21.39 -1.54 0.81
CA PHE A 696 -22.40 -2.00 -0.16
C PHE A 696 -22.69 -3.51 -0.09
N TYR A 697 -21.89 -4.26 0.68
CA TYR A 697 -22.16 -5.65 1.01
C TYR A 697 -23.11 -5.72 2.22
N PRO A 698 -24.27 -6.40 2.12
CA PRO A 698 -25.25 -6.43 3.20
C PRO A 698 -24.70 -6.91 4.55
N ARG A 699 -23.70 -7.79 4.54
CA ARG A 699 -23.03 -8.29 5.75
C ARG A 699 -22.28 -7.20 6.51
N GLU A 700 -21.76 -6.21 5.79
CA GLU A 700 -20.90 -5.16 6.33
C GLU A 700 -21.68 -3.87 6.65
N LEU A 701 -22.99 -3.85 6.38
CA LEU A 701 -23.83 -2.69 6.66
C LEU A 701 -23.93 -2.47 8.18
N ARG A 702 -23.51 -1.29 8.65
CA ARG A 702 -23.55 -0.90 10.07
C ARG A 702 -24.54 0.26 10.30
N GLY A 703 -25.04 0.36 11.54
CA GLY A 703 -25.78 1.54 12.00
C GLY A 703 -24.85 2.69 12.39
N GLY A 704 -25.42 3.84 12.72
CA GLY A 704 -24.68 5.02 13.21
C GLY A 704 -23.88 5.74 12.12
N GLN A 705 -24.50 5.91 10.94
CA GLN A 705 -23.90 6.59 9.80
C GLN A 705 -23.62 8.07 10.09
N THR A 706 -22.38 8.48 9.84
CA THR A 706 -21.85 9.82 10.13
C THR A 706 -22.39 10.90 9.19
N ASP A 707 -22.11 12.16 9.52
CA ASP A 707 -22.34 13.28 8.61
C ASP A 707 -21.36 13.24 7.42
N SER A 708 -21.72 13.98 6.37
CA SER A 708 -21.00 14.06 5.10
C SER A 708 -20.85 15.50 4.63
N HIS A 709 -20.08 15.69 3.57
CA HIS A 709 -19.96 16.99 2.91
C HIS A 709 -21.31 17.47 2.38
N GLY A 710 -21.50 18.80 2.33
CA GLY A 710 -22.77 19.42 1.95
C GLY A 710 -23.22 19.11 0.52
N ASP A 711 -22.30 18.70 -0.36
CA ASP A 711 -22.61 18.30 -1.73
C ASP A 711 -23.20 16.88 -1.84
N VAL A 712 -22.91 16.00 -0.88
CA VAL A 712 -23.16 14.55 -0.98
C VAL A 712 -24.63 14.24 -1.21
N VAL A 713 -25.56 14.96 -0.58
CA VAL A 713 -27.01 14.74 -0.70
C VAL A 713 -27.54 14.93 -2.14
N PHE A 714 -26.85 15.71 -2.97
CA PHE A 714 -27.30 16.01 -4.33
C PHE A 714 -26.95 14.92 -5.35
N TRP A 715 -25.91 14.13 -5.08
CA TRP A 715 -25.41 13.12 -6.02
C TRP A 715 -26.38 11.94 -6.22
N PRO A 716 -26.95 11.32 -5.16
CA PRO A 716 -28.00 10.30 -5.33
C PRO A 716 -29.25 10.82 -6.04
N VAL A 717 -29.61 12.10 -5.79
CA VAL A 717 -30.73 12.78 -6.44
C VAL A 717 -30.48 12.96 -7.95
N LEU A 718 -29.28 13.39 -8.32
CA LEU A 718 -28.88 13.51 -9.73
C LEU A 718 -28.84 12.14 -10.41
N ALA A 719 -28.20 11.14 -9.79
CA ALA A 719 -28.09 9.78 -10.31
C ALA A 719 -29.47 9.15 -10.57
N LEU A 720 -30.43 9.33 -9.66
CA LEU A 720 -31.81 8.89 -9.87
C LEU A 720 -32.45 9.61 -11.08
N GLY A 721 -32.23 10.91 -11.21
CA GLY A 721 -32.75 11.69 -12.34
C GLY A 721 -32.20 11.21 -13.69
N GLU A 722 -30.91 10.91 -13.76
CA GLU A 722 -30.24 10.38 -14.95
C GLU A 722 -30.70 8.95 -15.28
N TYR A 723 -30.82 8.08 -14.27
CA TYR A 723 -31.40 6.76 -14.42
C TYR A 723 -32.79 6.81 -15.05
N LEU A 724 -33.67 7.66 -14.54
CA LEU A 724 -35.02 7.83 -15.08
C LEU A 724 -35.03 8.44 -16.49
N ALA A 725 -34.09 9.34 -16.80
CA ALA A 725 -33.97 9.93 -18.12
C ALA A 725 -33.64 8.86 -19.19
N VAL A 726 -32.75 7.92 -18.85
CA VAL A 726 -32.29 6.87 -19.77
C VAL A 726 -33.29 5.70 -19.84
N THR A 727 -33.90 5.31 -18.72
CA THR A 727 -34.73 4.09 -18.65
C THR A 727 -36.23 4.34 -18.73
N GLY A 728 -36.70 5.48 -18.19
CA GLY A 728 -38.12 5.71 -17.93
C GLY A 728 -38.74 4.74 -16.90
N ASP A 729 -37.95 4.03 -16.09
CA ASP A 729 -38.45 3.01 -15.16
C ASP A 729 -39.13 3.62 -13.93
N ILE A 730 -40.46 3.71 -13.99
CA ILE A 730 -41.31 4.20 -12.89
C ILE A 730 -41.44 3.17 -11.77
N SER A 731 -41.28 1.89 -12.09
CA SER A 731 -41.46 0.80 -11.12
C SER A 731 -40.48 0.94 -9.96
N LEU A 732 -39.32 1.56 -10.17
CA LEU A 732 -38.33 1.86 -9.15
C LEU A 732 -38.93 2.59 -7.94
N PHE A 733 -39.90 3.48 -8.13
CA PHE A 733 -40.51 4.23 -7.02
C PHE A 733 -41.33 3.36 -6.05
N ALA A 734 -41.79 2.19 -6.50
CA ALA A 734 -42.51 1.22 -5.68
C ALA A 734 -41.58 0.22 -4.96
N GLU A 735 -40.31 0.14 -5.36
CA GLU A 735 -39.32 -0.72 -4.69
C GLU A 735 -39.16 -0.31 -3.24
N ARG A 736 -39.10 -1.31 -2.36
CA ARG A 736 -38.95 -1.10 -0.92
C ARG A 736 -37.54 -1.45 -0.48
N VAL A 737 -36.80 -0.46 -0.01
CA VAL A 737 -35.45 -0.63 0.56
C VAL A 737 -35.39 0.01 1.95
N PRO A 738 -34.57 -0.48 2.87
CA PRO A 738 -34.45 0.12 4.19
C PRO A 738 -33.67 1.44 4.16
N PHE A 739 -33.90 2.29 5.15
CA PHE A 739 -32.96 3.33 5.56
C PHE A 739 -31.93 2.76 6.54
N VAL A 740 -30.96 3.59 6.94
CA VAL A 740 -30.05 3.31 8.05
C VAL A 740 -30.26 4.32 9.19
N ASP A 741 -30.32 3.83 10.43
CA ASP A 741 -30.32 4.66 11.64
C ASP A 741 -29.20 4.24 12.61
N ASP A 742 -29.21 4.78 13.84
CA ASP A 742 -28.22 4.48 14.87
C ASP A 742 -28.19 2.99 15.29
N HIS A 743 -29.24 2.23 14.98
CA HIS A 743 -29.39 0.81 15.29
C HIS A 743 -29.16 -0.11 14.08
N GLY A 744 -29.02 0.44 12.87
CA GLY A 744 -28.75 -0.31 11.64
C GLY A 744 -29.83 -0.12 10.58
N ALA A 745 -30.07 -1.15 9.77
CA ALA A 745 -31.08 -1.12 8.72
C ALA A 745 -32.50 -1.07 9.32
N THR A 746 -33.33 -0.15 8.83
CA THR A 746 -34.74 -0.04 9.23
C THR A 746 -35.63 -1.04 8.49
N ALA A 747 -36.95 -1.00 8.73
CA ALA A 747 -37.91 -1.61 7.82
C ALA A 747 -37.86 -0.93 6.43
N GLY A 748 -38.14 -1.70 5.38
CA GLY A 748 -38.08 -1.21 4.00
C GLY A 748 -39.20 -0.24 3.66
N GLU A 749 -38.86 0.89 3.04
CA GLU A 749 -39.77 1.93 2.56
C GLU A 749 -39.60 2.19 1.06
N SER A 750 -40.62 2.76 0.43
CA SER A 750 -40.61 3.03 -1.01
C SER A 750 -39.51 4.02 -1.39
N ILE A 751 -38.86 3.86 -2.54
CA ILE A 751 -37.91 4.86 -3.07
C ILE A 751 -38.54 6.26 -3.18
N LEU A 752 -39.86 6.36 -3.41
CA LEU A 752 -40.56 7.64 -3.37
C LEU A 752 -40.44 8.35 -2.00
N GLU A 753 -40.52 7.60 -0.90
CA GLU A 753 -40.36 8.13 0.44
C GLU A 753 -38.92 8.55 0.72
N HIS A 754 -37.95 7.78 0.26
CA HIS A 754 -36.54 8.15 0.29
C HIS A 754 -36.26 9.51 -0.40
N VAL A 755 -36.84 9.71 -1.59
CA VAL A 755 -36.74 10.97 -2.33
C VAL A 755 -37.39 12.12 -1.56
N ARG A 756 -38.57 11.92 -0.94
CA ARG A 756 -39.21 12.96 -0.12
C ARG A 756 -38.33 13.40 1.03
N ARG A 757 -37.69 12.46 1.73
CA ARG A 757 -36.78 12.78 2.84
C ARG A 757 -35.51 13.49 2.38
N ALA A 758 -34.94 13.09 1.23
CA ALA A 758 -33.80 13.80 0.65
C ALA A 758 -34.14 15.27 0.31
N LEU A 759 -35.29 15.51 -0.32
CA LEU A 759 -35.74 16.87 -0.64
C LEU A 759 -36.03 17.69 0.63
N ALA A 760 -36.63 17.08 1.66
CA ALA A 760 -36.85 17.74 2.95
C ALA A 760 -35.51 18.11 3.62
N LYS A 761 -34.52 17.21 3.58
CA LYS A 761 -33.16 17.46 4.10
C LYS A 761 -32.48 18.60 3.34
N ILE A 762 -32.54 18.62 2.01
CA ILE A 762 -31.98 19.71 1.18
C ILE A 762 -32.56 21.06 1.59
N VAL A 763 -33.88 21.15 1.80
CA VAL A 763 -34.53 22.39 2.24
C VAL A 763 -34.09 22.78 3.66
N ALA A 764 -33.94 21.81 4.56
CA ALA A 764 -33.51 22.04 5.93
C ALA A 764 -32.03 22.47 6.04
N SER A 765 -31.19 22.09 5.06
CA SER A 765 -29.75 22.36 5.03
C SER A 765 -29.37 23.61 4.22
N ALA A 766 -30.27 24.58 4.09
CA ALA A 766 -29.97 25.86 3.43
C ALA A 766 -29.31 26.87 4.39
N VAL A 767 -28.54 27.80 3.83
CA VAL A 767 -28.00 28.95 4.59
C VAL A 767 -29.19 29.77 5.14
N PRO A 768 -29.22 30.09 6.46
CA PRO A 768 -30.35 30.76 7.09
C PRO A 768 -30.80 32.03 6.34
N GLY A 769 -32.10 32.08 6.01
CA GLY A 769 -32.70 33.22 5.30
C GLY A 769 -32.47 33.23 3.79
N SER A 770 -31.93 32.16 3.20
CA SER A 770 -31.69 32.06 1.76
C SER A 770 -32.04 30.66 1.22
N PRO A 771 -32.20 30.49 -0.11
CA PRO A 771 -32.37 29.18 -0.74
C PRO A 771 -31.04 28.49 -1.08
N LEU A 772 -29.89 29.08 -0.71
CA LEU A 772 -28.56 28.56 -1.04
C LEU A 772 -28.21 27.38 -0.14
N PRO A 773 -27.50 26.36 -0.64
CA PRO A 773 -27.07 25.23 0.18
C PRO A 773 -26.01 25.69 1.17
N ALA A 774 -26.14 25.30 2.44
CA ALA A 774 -25.07 25.52 3.42
C ALA A 774 -23.86 24.67 3.05
N TYR A 775 -22.66 25.18 3.33
CA TYR A 775 -21.42 24.47 3.05
C TYR A 775 -21.31 23.16 3.84
N GLY A 776 -21.83 23.13 5.07
CA GLY A 776 -21.77 21.94 5.91
C GLY A 776 -20.32 21.55 6.18
N HIS A 777 -19.99 20.27 6.01
CA HIS A 777 -18.60 19.78 6.18
C HIS A 777 -17.70 20.01 4.95
N GLY A 778 -18.21 20.58 3.85
CA GLY A 778 -17.40 20.83 2.65
C GLY A 778 -18.21 20.69 1.37
N ASP A 779 -17.53 20.83 0.23
CA ASP A 779 -18.05 20.45 -1.09
C ASP A 779 -17.23 19.30 -1.68
N TRP A 780 -17.17 19.22 -3.02
CA TRP A 780 -16.42 18.18 -3.74
C TRP A 780 -14.95 18.10 -3.36
N ASN A 781 -14.31 19.23 -3.02
CA ASN A 781 -12.91 19.21 -2.64
C ASN A 781 -12.76 18.85 -1.15
N ASP A 782 -12.37 17.61 -0.89
CA ASP A 782 -12.26 17.09 0.48
C ASP A 782 -11.23 17.82 1.35
N SER A 783 -10.27 18.56 0.76
CA SER A 783 -9.29 19.36 1.50
C SER A 783 -9.79 20.72 1.99
N LEU A 784 -10.96 21.17 1.53
CA LEU A 784 -11.52 22.49 1.86
C LEU A 784 -12.54 22.44 3.00
N GLN A 785 -12.43 21.48 3.92
CA GLN A 785 -13.31 21.40 5.08
C GLN A 785 -13.21 22.68 5.92
N PRO A 786 -14.33 23.24 6.41
CA PRO A 786 -14.31 24.47 7.19
C PRO A 786 -13.69 24.23 8.57
N ALA A 787 -12.69 25.02 8.93
CA ALA A 787 -12.02 24.95 10.24
C ALA A 787 -12.87 25.51 11.41
N ASP A 788 -13.96 26.22 11.11
CA ASP A 788 -14.85 26.85 12.10
C ASP A 788 -16.32 26.45 11.81
N PRO A 789 -17.08 25.98 12.81
CA PRO A 789 -18.52 25.70 12.69
C PRO A 789 -19.35 26.87 12.12
N GLN A 790 -18.95 28.13 12.34
CA GLN A 790 -19.64 29.28 11.74
C GLN A 790 -19.45 29.34 10.23
N LEU A 791 -18.28 28.97 9.72
CA LEU A 791 -18.02 28.86 8.29
C LEU A 791 -18.86 27.72 7.69
N ALA A 792 -18.90 26.57 8.36
CA ALA A 792 -19.75 25.44 7.96
C ALA A 792 -21.23 25.84 7.78
N ALA A 793 -21.77 26.63 8.71
CA ALA A 793 -23.18 27.01 8.72
C ALA A 793 -23.55 28.17 7.78
N ARG A 794 -22.59 29.05 7.42
CA ARG A 794 -22.89 30.33 6.74
C ARG A 794 -22.23 30.49 5.37
N LEU A 795 -21.20 29.71 5.07
CA LEU A 795 -20.66 29.67 3.71
C LEU A 795 -21.63 28.94 2.79
N ALA A 796 -21.62 29.34 1.53
CA ALA A 796 -22.24 28.62 0.44
C ALA A 796 -21.20 28.45 -0.67
N SER A 797 -20.92 27.22 -1.06
CA SER A 797 -20.11 26.96 -2.24
C SER A 797 -20.93 27.29 -3.49
N THR A 798 -20.36 28.11 -4.37
CA THR A 798 -20.99 28.44 -5.67
C THR A 798 -21.10 27.21 -6.57
N TRP A 799 -20.16 26.28 -6.42
CA TRP A 799 -20.20 24.99 -7.10
C TRP A 799 -21.35 24.12 -6.56
N THR A 800 -21.51 24.00 -5.24
CA THR A 800 -22.63 23.23 -4.65
C THR A 800 -23.99 23.81 -5.01
N ALA A 801 -24.13 25.14 -5.08
CA ALA A 801 -25.35 25.78 -5.55
C ALA A 801 -25.68 25.42 -7.02
N THR A 802 -24.65 25.28 -7.87
CA THR A 802 -24.82 24.84 -9.26
C THR A 802 -25.23 23.38 -9.33
N LEU A 803 -24.60 22.51 -8.54
CA LEU A 803 -24.95 21.09 -8.42
C LEU A 803 -26.40 20.92 -7.95
N GLN A 804 -26.83 21.67 -6.93
CA GLN A 804 -28.23 21.66 -6.47
C GLN A 804 -29.19 21.95 -7.61
N VAL A 805 -28.94 23.00 -8.41
CA VAL A 805 -29.80 23.36 -9.54
C VAL A 805 -29.81 22.24 -10.59
N GLN A 806 -28.65 21.66 -10.91
CA GLN A 806 -28.54 20.57 -11.87
C GLN A 806 -29.31 19.33 -11.41
N ALA A 807 -29.05 18.84 -10.19
CA ALA A 807 -29.69 17.65 -9.63
C ALA A 807 -31.22 17.79 -9.60
N LEU A 808 -31.74 18.92 -9.10
CA LEU A 808 -33.18 19.15 -9.00
C LEU A 808 -33.83 19.33 -10.37
N ARG A 809 -33.18 19.99 -11.34
CA ARG A 809 -33.71 20.13 -12.70
C ARG A 809 -33.75 18.80 -13.43
N THR A 810 -32.70 17.99 -13.33
CA THR A 810 -32.64 16.66 -13.95
C THR A 810 -33.75 15.78 -13.39
N LEU A 811 -33.86 15.66 -12.05
CA LEU A 811 -34.92 14.87 -11.43
C LEU A 811 -36.33 15.35 -11.85
N ALA A 812 -36.58 16.66 -11.78
CA ALA A 812 -37.88 17.21 -12.15
C ALA A 812 -38.22 17.03 -13.65
N GLY A 813 -37.22 17.11 -14.54
CA GLY A 813 -37.37 16.87 -15.97
C GLY A 813 -37.75 15.42 -16.27
N SER A 814 -37.02 14.48 -15.66
CA SER A 814 -37.29 13.05 -15.81
C SER A 814 -38.67 12.67 -15.26
N LEU A 815 -39.04 13.16 -14.07
CA LEU A 815 -40.36 12.92 -13.47
C LEU A 815 -41.52 13.42 -14.35
N ARG A 816 -41.41 14.61 -14.94
CA ARG A 816 -42.45 15.13 -15.86
C ARG A 816 -42.58 14.28 -17.11
N THR A 817 -41.45 13.89 -17.70
CA THR A 817 -41.43 13.04 -18.91
C THR A 817 -42.09 11.70 -18.63
N VAL A 818 -41.73 11.09 -17.51
CA VAL A 818 -42.27 9.82 -17.04
C VAL A 818 -43.78 9.92 -16.76
N SER A 819 -44.24 10.94 -16.04
CA SER A 819 -45.67 11.17 -15.76
C SER A 819 -46.48 11.35 -17.04
N SER A 820 -45.98 12.14 -18.00
CA SER A 820 -46.69 12.37 -19.27
C SER A 820 -46.87 11.12 -20.13
N ARG A 821 -45.98 10.12 -20.00
CA ARG A 821 -46.10 8.83 -20.68
C ARG A 821 -47.18 7.94 -20.07
N LEU A 822 -47.42 8.05 -18.76
CA LEU A 822 -48.53 7.36 -18.10
C LEU A 822 -49.87 7.96 -18.50
N ASP A 823 -49.98 9.28 -18.48
CA ASP A 823 -51.23 9.98 -18.85
C ASP A 823 -51.62 9.79 -20.33
N GLY A 824 -50.64 9.47 -21.19
CA GLY A 824 -50.85 9.19 -22.62
C GLY A 824 -51.10 7.72 -22.99
N GLN A 825 -50.99 6.77 -22.05
CA GLN A 825 -51.29 5.34 -22.28
C GLN A 825 -52.74 4.95 -21.96
N ASP A 826 -53.50 5.85 -21.31
CA ASP A 826 -54.94 5.72 -21.06
C ASP A 826 -55.80 6.52 -22.08
N ALA A 827 -55.23 6.94 -23.21
CA ALA A 827 -55.89 7.72 -24.28
C ALA A 827 -56.14 6.92 -25.56
#